data_AF-A0A9X2TJD1-F1
#
_entry.id   AF-A0A9X2TJD1-F1
#
_cell.length_a   1.000
_cell.length_b   1.000
_cell.length_c   1.000
_cell.angle_alpha   90.00
_cell.angle_beta   90.00
_cell.angle_gamma   90.00
#
_symmetry.space_group_name_H-M   'P 1'
#
loop_
_entity.id
_entity.type
_entity.pdbx_description
1 polymer ?
#
loop_
_entity_poly.entity_id
_entity_poly.type
_entity_poly.pdbx_seq_one_letter_code
_entity_poly.pdbx_strand_id
1 'polypeptide(L)'
;MATAGVLGACAKQGTALHTRWTQWQAKWRWMEAIARKRHWRVTPLRIAPPATERQLVALERRYRMPIPAQLRHVLRELSAQVSFGWSVPSHLRAMEQQDLPSMSCNRDAVWSLTHIDTMALPVFLDWKRELATRDLSEAPNSPALWEHQFAFYSLINGDWLTIDTTHADPARQPVRYFSHELEMLHGLALAPDLFTFITQMSALGMAGTEWASWMRFGNGQKNDTFYMDAGSEGAKAWLAWLQRDPAQPDNDTPPLPVVERSAADRALLDAARTDSLVGIEAALLAGAVPDCTPDSDWLSEHIATDQEFATAINYATRHDNTAMIERLLKAGATLNTRLLTLNTAVKHGTLATVRWLIAHGARVNGWTNQRYWPLHDLVVTRGPIAAMTRAQYRQHLIDSTSIGSLDSLDAMIVQAKDAQTRERYRAAKRALQQASQEAVKDVDGKLRNHLNLQDYLDMLEALLDAGADPDARWDNGTTMLGWGGVATARVLLAHGADPNARDIHGTTPLHTASTGEKVRVLVAGGADINAQAIAQNPDDSLHYTPLQSALLSHTLAGNSPITALLELGADATRNAADGRSSLAYCFQPELVRLIMSKGLDPLALQPGEQTLLHNLTAHHWLPRHTFPKEVAFLDFLLSLGIDINARDARGRTLLHYAAEQESNDESTPNYALVLARGADKTIKDNDGKRVVDLFAASLQTVRAALR
;
A
#
# COMPACT_ATOMS: atom_id res chain seq x y z
N MET A 1 7.10 53.21 -20.81
CA MET A 1 8.14 52.66 -21.72
C MET A 1 8.92 51.54 -21.03
N ALA A 2 8.26 50.41 -20.70
CA ALA A 2 8.92 49.22 -20.14
C ALA A 2 8.30 47.90 -20.69
N THR A 3 7.52 47.98 -21.76
CA THR A 3 6.87 46.84 -22.44
C THR A 3 7.60 46.40 -23.71
N ALA A 4 8.62 47.14 -24.14
CA ALA A 4 9.40 46.82 -25.34
C ALA A 4 10.56 45.83 -25.08
N GLY A 5 10.97 45.62 -23.82
CA GLY A 5 12.05 44.69 -23.46
C GLY A 5 11.62 43.21 -23.36
N VAL A 6 10.31 42.92 -23.22
CA VAL A 6 9.79 41.56 -23.02
C VAL A 6 9.62 40.80 -24.35
N LEU A 7 9.39 41.51 -25.46
CA LEU A 7 9.22 40.89 -26.78
C LEU A 7 10.54 40.40 -27.39
N GLY A 8 11.69 40.97 -27.00
CA GLY A 8 13.01 40.56 -27.49
C GLY A 8 13.48 39.21 -26.95
N ALA A 9 13.06 38.83 -25.74
CA ALA A 9 13.28 37.49 -25.20
C ALA A 9 12.31 36.46 -25.79
N CYS A 10 11.05 36.85 -26.06
CA CYS A 10 10.06 36.02 -26.74
C CYS A 10 10.43 35.68 -28.20
N ALA A 11 11.13 36.56 -28.93
CA ALA A 11 11.50 36.29 -30.33
C ALA A 11 12.57 35.19 -30.47
N LYS A 12 13.51 35.08 -29.53
CA LYS A 12 14.43 33.93 -29.43
C LYS A 12 13.76 32.69 -28.83
N GLN A 13 12.71 32.87 -28.02
CA GLN A 13 11.87 31.77 -27.51
C GLN A 13 10.87 31.25 -28.56
N GLY A 14 10.47 32.02 -29.57
CA GLY A 14 9.47 31.61 -30.57
C GLY A 14 9.92 30.42 -31.42
N THR A 15 11.17 30.43 -31.89
CA THR A 15 11.80 29.28 -32.57
C THR A 15 12.05 28.11 -31.63
N ALA A 16 12.43 28.37 -30.37
CA ALA A 16 12.60 27.33 -29.35
C ALA A 16 11.26 26.67 -28.94
N LEU A 17 10.17 27.44 -28.87
CA LEU A 17 8.84 26.96 -28.51
C LEU A 17 8.21 26.16 -29.64
N HIS A 18 8.33 26.60 -30.89
CA HIS A 18 7.88 25.81 -32.04
C HIS A 18 8.65 24.48 -32.16
N THR A 19 9.94 24.49 -31.81
CA THR A 19 10.74 23.27 -31.72
C THR A 19 10.21 22.35 -30.60
N ARG A 20 10.00 22.88 -29.39
CA ARG A 20 9.40 22.13 -28.27
C ARG A 20 8.01 21.59 -28.60
N TRP A 21 7.17 22.41 -29.23
CA TRP A 21 5.83 22.03 -29.67
C TRP A 21 5.84 20.83 -30.62
N THR A 22 6.77 20.83 -31.58
CA THR A 22 6.97 19.71 -32.50
C THR A 22 7.41 18.45 -31.74
N GLN A 23 8.32 18.60 -30.76
CA GLN A 23 8.78 17.50 -29.91
C GLN A 23 7.66 16.93 -29.03
N TRP A 24 6.84 17.78 -28.40
CA TRP A 24 5.69 17.35 -27.58
C TRP A 24 4.68 16.57 -28.42
N GLN A 25 4.31 17.08 -29.59
CA GLN A 25 3.43 16.36 -30.51
C GLN A 25 3.99 14.99 -30.93
N ALA A 26 5.30 14.91 -31.18
CA ALA A 26 5.94 13.63 -31.50
C ALA A 26 5.83 12.64 -30.34
N LYS A 27 6.01 13.12 -29.10
CA LYS A 27 5.85 12.30 -27.89
C LYS A 27 4.41 11.86 -27.65
N TRP A 28 3.42 12.73 -27.86
CA TRP A 28 2.00 12.34 -27.74
C TRP A 28 1.60 11.30 -28.79
N ARG A 29 2.04 11.48 -30.06
CA ARG A 29 1.80 10.48 -31.12
C ARG A 29 2.51 9.15 -30.83
N TRP A 30 3.73 9.20 -30.30
CA TRP A 30 4.46 8.01 -29.85
C TRP A 30 3.65 7.25 -28.79
N MET A 31 3.14 7.96 -27.79
CA MET A 31 2.35 7.33 -26.74
C MET A 31 1.00 6.80 -27.23
N GLU A 32 0.33 7.53 -28.13
CA GLU A 32 -0.90 7.07 -28.79
C GLU A 32 -0.67 5.74 -29.53
N ALA A 33 0.46 5.61 -30.25
CA ALA A 33 0.82 4.39 -30.95
C ALA A 33 1.07 3.21 -29.98
N ILE A 34 1.73 3.47 -28.85
CA ILE A 34 1.93 2.45 -27.80
C ILE A 34 0.58 1.99 -27.23
N ALA A 35 -0.27 2.93 -26.83
CA ALA A 35 -1.56 2.61 -26.23
C ALA A 35 -2.45 1.82 -27.20
N ARG A 36 -2.44 2.15 -28.50
CA ARG A 36 -3.14 1.38 -29.54
C ARG A 36 -2.55 -0.03 -29.72
N LYS A 37 -1.22 -0.17 -29.76
CA LYS A 37 -0.54 -1.48 -29.86
C LYS A 37 -0.90 -2.38 -28.66
N ARG A 38 -1.11 -1.78 -27.49
CA ARG A 38 -1.47 -2.48 -26.24
C ARG A 38 -2.98 -2.66 -26.03
N HIS A 39 -3.81 -2.28 -27.00
CA HIS A 39 -5.28 -2.34 -26.91
C HIS A 39 -5.86 -1.58 -25.71
N TRP A 40 -5.20 -0.50 -25.28
CA TRP A 40 -5.70 0.38 -24.22
C TRP A 40 -6.83 1.27 -24.73
N ARG A 41 -7.59 1.85 -23.79
CA ARG A 41 -8.54 2.92 -24.14
C ARG A 41 -7.75 4.14 -24.56
N VAL A 42 -8.08 4.75 -25.70
CA VAL A 42 -7.34 5.87 -26.28
C VAL A 42 -8.30 6.97 -26.73
N THR A 43 -8.05 8.19 -26.27
CA THR A 43 -8.58 9.42 -26.86
C THR A 43 -7.56 9.97 -27.85
N PRO A 44 -7.85 9.93 -29.17
CA PRO A 44 -6.89 10.31 -30.20
C PRO A 44 -6.44 11.76 -30.06
N LEU A 45 -5.18 12.06 -30.42
CA LEU A 45 -4.64 13.40 -30.36
C LEU A 45 -5.46 14.36 -31.25
N ARG A 46 -6.04 15.41 -30.65
CA ARG A 46 -6.72 16.51 -31.33
C ARG A 46 -6.14 17.84 -30.84
N ILE A 47 -5.83 18.72 -31.79
CA ILE A 47 -5.25 20.05 -31.53
C ILE A 47 -6.20 21.09 -32.11
N ALA A 48 -6.75 21.96 -31.27
CA ALA A 48 -7.62 23.06 -31.69
C ALA A 48 -6.80 24.25 -32.21
N PRO A 49 -7.41 25.18 -32.97
CA PRO A 49 -6.78 26.46 -33.30
C PRO A 49 -6.37 27.24 -32.04
N PRO A 50 -5.39 28.15 -32.14
CA PRO A 50 -5.02 29.01 -31.02
C PRO A 50 -6.16 29.91 -30.56
N ALA A 51 -6.13 30.27 -29.27
CA ALA A 51 -7.14 31.11 -28.65
C ALA A 51 -7.02 32.56 -29.15
N THR A 52 -8.17 33.19 -29.39
CA THR A 52 -8.22 34.61 -29.73
C THR A 52 -8.00 35.47 -28.47
N GLU A 53 -7.41 36.66 -28.62
CA GLU A 53 -7.21 37.59 -27.50
C GLU A 53 -8.55 37.94 -26.82
N ARG A 54 -9.65 37.97 -27.58
CA ARG A 54 -11.00 38.18 -27.04
C ARG A 54 -11.40 37.09 -26.03
N GLN A 55 -11.09 35.82 -26.32
CA GLN A 55 -11.40 34.71 -25.41
C GLN A 55 -10.55 34.78 -24.14
N LEU A 56 -9.26 35.08 -24.28
CA LEU A 56 -8.33 35.20 -23.15
C LEU A 56 -8.73 36.36 -22.22
N VAL A 57 -8.99 37.54 -22.78
CA VAL A 57 -9.44 38.72 -22.02
C VAL A 57 -10.80 38.48 -21.35
N ALA A 58 -11.71 37.73 -21.98
CA ALA A 58 -12.99 37.39 -21.38
C ALA A 58 -12.81 36.51 -20.12
N LEU A 59 -11.90 35.54 -20.16
CA LEU A 59 -11.56 34.70 -19.01
C LEU A 59 -10.95 35.52 -17.88
N GLU A 60 -9.96 36.36 -18.17
CA GLU A 60 -9.31 37.21 -17.18
C GLU A 60 -10.28 38.15 -16.48
N ARG A 61 -11.21 38.75 -17.24
CA ARG A 61 -12.25 39.64 -16.69
C ARG A 61 -13.23 38.88 -15.79
N ARG A 62 -13.58 37.64 -16.16
CA ARG A 62 -14.52 36.81 -15.40
C ARG A 62 -13.98 36.48 -14.01
N TYR A 63 -12.74 36.03 -13.93
CA TYR A 63 -12.11 35.62 -12.67
C TYR A 63 -11.32 36.72 -11.97
N ARG A 64 -11.14 37.88 -12.63
CA ARG A 64 -10.27 38.99 -12.17
C ARG A 64 -8.84 38.54 -11.90
N MET A 65 -8.37 37.57 -12.67
CA MET A 65 -7.04 36.98 -12.56
C MET A 65 -6.37 37.04 -13.93
N PRO A 66 -5.18 37.67 -14.05
CA PRO A 66 -4.44 37.63 -15.31
C PRO A 66 -3.98 36.19 -15.60
N ILE A 67 -4.11 35.76 -16.86
CA ILE A 67 -3.58 34.47 -17.30
C ILE A 67 -2.04 34.56 -17.26
N PRO A 68 -1.35 33.63 -16.59
CA PRO A 68 0.11 33.59 -16.53
C PRO A 68 0.73 33.66 -17.93
N ALA A 69 1.82 34.41 -18.09
CA ALA A 69 2.38 34.70 -19.41
C ALA A 69 2.75 33.43 -20.18
N GLN A 70 3.26 32.40 -19.50
CA GLN A 70 3.60 31.11 -20.10
C GLN A 70 2.37 30.39 -20.67
N LEU A 71 1.28 30.32 -19.89
CA LEU A 71 0.02 29.68 -20.31
C LEU A 71 -0.66 30.47 -21.43
N ARG A 72 -0.71 31.80 -21.31
CA ARG A 72 -1.21 32.69 -22.36
C ARG A 72 -0.46 32.47 -23.67
N HIS A 73 0.86 32.32 -23.61
CA HIS A 73 1.69 32.09 -24.78
C HIS A 73 1.38 30.74 -25.45
N VAL A 74 1.23 29.66 -24.68
CA VAL A 74 0.79 28.35 -25.21
C VAL A 74 -0.60 28.45 -25.86
N LEU A 75 -1.55 29.08 -25.18
CA LEU A 75 -2.94 29.19 -25.65
C LEU A 75 -3.05 30.00 -26.94
N ARG A 76 -2.30 31.10 -27.06
CA ARG A 76 -2.38 32.04 -28.19
C ARG A 76 -1.51 31.67 -29.38
N GLU A 77 -0.33 31.11 -29.14
CA GLU A 77 0.62 30.81 -30.22
C GLU A 77 0.53 29.35 -30.70
N LEU A 78 0.14 28.40 -29.84
CA LEU A 78 0.14 26.97 -30.17
C LEU A 78 -1.27 26.42 -30.37
N SER A 79 -2.10 26.46 -29.32
CA SER A 79 -3.46 25.88 -29.37
C SER A 79 -4.29 26.26 -28.16
N ALA A 80 -5.58 26.57 -28.38
CA ALA A 80 -6.55 26.77 -27.30
C ALA A 80 -6.87 25.48 -26.53
N GLN A 81 -6.67 24.31 -27.16
CA GLN A 81 -6.98 23.02 -26.56
C GLN A 81 -6.20 21.90 -27.25
N VAL A 82 -5.58 21.05 -26.44
CA VAL A 82 -5.02 19.77 -26.89
C VAL A 82 -5.70 18.65 -26.12
N SER A 83 -6.41 17.79 -26.84
CA SER A 83 -7.02 16.58 -26.31
C SER A 83 -6.19 15.37 -26.68
N PHE A 84 -5.79 14.59 -25.68
CA PHE A 84 -5.08 13.33 -25.81
C PHE A 84 -5.24 12.59 -24.49
N GLY A 85 -5.54 11.30 -24.57
CA GLY A 85 -5.77 10.50 -23.38
C GLY A 85 -5.57 9.03 -23.65
N TRP A 86 -5.26 8.31 -22.59
CA TRP A 86 -5.23 6.86 -22.60
C TRP A 86 -5.43 6.35 -21.18
N SER A 87 -6.00 5.15 -21.05
CA SER A 87 -6.10 4.46 -19.78
C SER A 87 -6.00 2.96 -19.98
N VAL A 88 -5.37 2.32 -19.01
CA VAL A 88 -5.31 0.85 -18.92
C VAL A 88 -6.71 0.34 -18.53
N PRO A 89 -7.34 -0.53 -19.34
CA PRO A 89 -8.61 -1.16 -18.99
C PRO A 89 -8.57 -1.84 -17.63
N SER A 90 -9.69 -1.83 -16.87
CA SER A 90 -9.80 -2.46 -15.54
C SER A 90 -9.30 -3.89 -15.52
N HIS A 91 -9.71 -4.66 -16.51
CA HIS A 91 -9.32 -6.05 -16.67
C HIS A 91 -7.83 -6.21 -17.01
N LEU A 92 -7.00 -5.16 -17.12
CA LEU A 92 -5.54 -5.26 -17.27
C LEU A 92 -4.79 -4.69 -16.05
N ARG A 93 -5.49 -4.07 -15.09
CA ARG A 93 -4.86 -3.25 -14.03
C ARG A 93 -4.06 -4.07 -13.00
N ALA A 94 -4.55 -5.20 -12.47
CA ALA A 94 -3.92 -5.77 -11.26
C ALA A 94 -2.57 -6.48 -11.45
N MET A 95 -2.13 -6.78 -12.67
CA MET A 95 -0.76 -7.30 -12.87
C MET A 95 0.19 -6.29 -13.51
N GLU A 96 -0.31 -5.15 -13.97
CA GLU A 96 0.56 -4.01 -14.28
C GLU A 96 0.96 -3.25 -13.00
N GLN A 97 0.21 -3.44 -11.90
CA GLN A 97 0.44 -2.82 -10.60
C GLN A 97 1.82 -3.09 -9.97
N GLN A 98 2.48 -4.22 -10.27
CA GLN A 98 3.73 -4.56 -9.58
C GLN A 98 4.90 -3.69 -9.98
N ASP A 99 4.92 -3.13 -11.19
CA ASP A 99 5.99 -2.22 -11.58
C ASP A 99 5.55 -0.76 -11.50
N LEU A 100 4.32 -0.40 -11.89
CA LEU A 100 3.88 0.99 -12.02
C LEU A 100 2.35 1.06 -11.78
N PRO A 101 1.83 1.94 -10.90
CA PRO A 101 0.41 1.98 -10.54
C PRO A 101 -0.46 2.33 -11.75
N SER A 102 -1.76 2.54 -11.56
CA SER A 102 -2.77 2.99 -12.55
C SER A 102 -2.43 4.31 -13.25
N MET A 103 -1.29 4.34 -13.92
CA MET A 103 -0.78 5.41 -14.75
C MET A 103 -1.76 5.50 -15.91
N SER A 104 -2.47 6.62 -15.97
CA SER A 104 -3.30 6.99 -17.09
C SER A 104 -3.02 8.44 -17.43
N CYS A 105 -3.51 8.87 -18.59
CA CYS A 105 -3.44 10.28 -18.97
C CYS A 105 -4.71 11.00 -18.53
N ASN A 106 -4.51 12.13 -17.87
CA ASN A 106 -5.55 12.92 -17.22
C ASN A 106 -6.66 13.41 -18.16
N ARG A 107 -7.94 13.11 -17.83
CA ARG A 107 -9.19 13.65 -18.43
C ARG A 107 -9.17 13.87 -19.95
N ASP A 108 -8.44 13.04 -20.69
CA ASP A 108 -8.31 13.12 -22.13
C ASP A 108 -7.84 14.49 -22.68
N ALA A 109 -7.14 15.28 -21.87
CA ALA A 109 -6.57 16.56 -22.28
C ALA A 109 -5.17 16.84 -21.70
N VAL A 110 -4.39 17.60 -22.47
CA VAL A 110 -3.11 18.16 -22.01
C VAL A 110 -3.35 19.57 -21.45
N TRP A 111 -4.19 20.35 -22.14
CA TRP A 111 -4.79 21.60 -21.67
C TRP A 111 -6.05 21.93 -22.48
N SER A 112 -6.96 22.72 -21.91
CA SER A 112 -8.13 23.25 -22.62
C SER A 112 -8.59 24.57 -22.01
N LEU A 113 -8.75 25.61 -22.84
CA LEU A 113 -9.30 26.89 -22.41
C LEU A 113 -10.71 26.75 -21.81
N THR A 114 -11.53 25.89 -22.40
CA THR A 114 -12.87 25.59 -21.87
C THR A 114 -12.77 24.92 -20.51
N HIS A 115 -11.88 23.94 -20.33
CA HIS A 115 -11.67 23.28 -19.04
C HIS A 115 -11.20 24.25 -17.96
N ILE A 116 -10.31 25.20 -18.31
CA ILE A 116 -9.86 26.24 -17.38
C ILE A 116 -11.05 27.07 -16.89
N ASP A 117 -11.90 27.49 -17.83
CA ASP A 117 -13.07 28.33 -17.58
C ASP A 117 -14.18 27.61 -16.81
N THR A 118 -14.52 26.38 -17.18
CA THR A 118 -15.70 25.71 -16.62
C THR A 118 -15.39 24.80 -15.44
N MET A 119 -14.12 24.44 -15.21
CA MET A 119 -13.74 23.45 -14.21
C MET A 119 -12.58 23.92 -13.33
N ALA A 120 -11.42 24.26 -13.90
CA ALA A 120 -10.19 24.55 -13.14
C ALA A 120 -10.32 25.73 -12.19
N LEU A 121 -10.60 26.92 -12.72
CA LEU A 121 -10.68 28.13 -11.92
C LEU A 121 -11.87 28.12 -10.94
N PRO A 122 -13.13 27.83 -11.34
CA PRO A 122 -14.26 27.96 -10.42
C PRO A 122 -14.13 27.03 -9.21
N VAL A 123 -13.76 25.75 -9.43
CA VAL A 123 -13.70 24.79 -8.32
C VAL A 123 -12.46 24.97 -7.45
N PHE A 124 -11.31 25.32 -8.03
CA PHE A 124 -10.13 25.64 -7.22
C PHE A 124 -10.37 26.87 -6.32
N LEU A 125 -11.11 27.88 -6.80
CA LEU A 125 -11.48 29.03 -5.98
C LEU A 125 -12.46 28.67 -4.87
N ASP A 126 -13.34 27.69 -5.07
CA ASP A 126 -14.19 27.16 -4.01
C ASP A 126 -13.38 26.36 -2.98
N TRP A 127 -12.44 25.50 -3.42
CA TRP A 127 -11.50 24.81 -2.53
C TRP A 127 -10.70 25.76 -1.67
N LYS A 128 -10.17 26.85 -2.24
CA LYS A 128 -9.46 27.87 -1.48
C LYS A 128 -10.30 28.42 -0.32
N ARG A 129 -11.63 28.56 -0.49
CA ARG A 129 -12.51 29.03 0.60
C ARG A 129 -12.70 28.00 1.70
N GLU A 130 -12.60 26.71 1.37
CA GLU A 130 -12.95 25.61 2.28
C GLU A 130 -11.76 24.88 2.91
N LEU A 131 -10.63 24.82 2.21
CA LEU A 131 -9.46 24.01 2.55
C LEU A 131 -8.27 24.83 3.07
N ALA A 132 -8.17 26.11 2.69
CA ALA A 132 -6.98 26.92 2.95
C ALA A 132 -6.65 27.16 4.44
N THR A 133 -7.60 26.88 5.34
CA THR A 133 -7.46 27.04 6.80
C THR A 133 -7.59 25.74 7.58
N ARG A 134 -7.66 24.57 6.91
CA ARG A 134 -7.76 23.27 7.58
C ARG A 134 -6.40 22.80 8.08
N ASP A 135 -6.34 22.35 9.33
CA ASP A 135 -5.12 21.90 10.02
C ASP A 135 -4.92 20.37 9.99
N LEU A 136 -5.74 19.65 9.23
CA LEU A 136 -5.75 18.17 9.17
C LEU A 136 -4.86 17.62 8.04
N SER A 137 -3.76 18.30 7.73
CA SER A 137 -2.95 18.05 6.53
C SER A 137 -1.68 17.28 6.86
N GLU A 138 -1.34 16.25 6.07
CA GLU A 138 -0.06 15.55 6.16
C GLU A 138 1.10 16.35 5.52
N ALA A 139 0.76 17.35 4.70
CA ALA A 139 1.69 18.29 4.08
C ALA A 139 1.47 19.73 4.60
N PRO A 140 2.39 20.69 4.36
CA PRO A 140 2.16 22.09 4.75
C PRO A 140 0.94 22.70 4.03
N ASN A 141 -0.09 23.11 4.80
CA ASN A 141 -1.28 23.77 4.27
C ASN A 141 -1.49 25.12 4.97
N SER A 142 -1.18 26.22 4.27
CA SER A 142 -1.35 27.58 4.81
C SER A 142 -2.13 28.47 3.84
N PRO A 143 -2.90 29.48 4.30
CA PRO A 143 -3.64 30.36 3.41
C PRO A 143 -2.77 31.01 2.32
N ALA A 144 -1.53 31.36 2.66
CA ALA A 144 -0.57 31.96 1.74
C ALA A 144 -0.20 31.04 0.56
N LEU A 145 -0.23 29.72 0.74
CA LEU A 145 0.06 28.75 -0.32
C LEU A 145 -0.99 28.80 -1.45
N TRP A 146 -2.25 29.05 -1.09
CA TRP A 146 -3.37 29.17 -2.02
C TRP A 146 -3.45 30.54 -2.70
N GLU A 147 -2.75 31.54 -2.16
CA GLU A 147 -2.62 32.84 -2.79
C GLU A 147 -1.73 32.76 -4.04
N HIS A 148 -2.02 33.60 -5.03
CA HIS A 148 -1.25 33.70 -6.27
C HIS A 148 -1.19 32.41 -7.12
N GLN A 149 -2.11 31.46 -6.93
CA GLN A 149 -2.22 30.26 -7.74
C GLN A 149 -3.20 30.47 -8.91
N PHE A 150 -2.77 30.18 -10.14
CA PHE A 150 -3.65 30.11 -11.30
C PHE A 150 -3.90 28.64 -11.66
N ALA A 151 -5.05 28.09 -11.27
CA ALA A 151 -5.44 26.72 -11.64
C ALA A 151 -5.71 26.63 -13.14
N PHE A 152 -5.01 25.71 -13.82
CA PHE A 152 -5.17 25.52 -15.25
C PHE A 152 -5.64 24.12 -15.62
N TYR A 153 -5.57 23.16 -14.69
CA TYR A 153 -5.94 21.79 -14.98
C TYR A 153 -6.48 21.04 -13.75
N SER A 154 -7.42 20.13 -14.01
CA SER A 154 -8.07 19.26 -13.02
C SER A 154 -7.69 17.84 -13.31
N LEU A 155 -7.35 17.10 -12.26
CA LEU A 155 -6.99 15.70 -12.34
C LEU A 155 -8.25 14.85 -12.13
N ILE A 156 -8.20 13.59 -12.59
CA ILE A 156 -9.38 12.72 -12.54
C ILE A 156 -9.75 12.32 -11.10
N ASN A 157 -8.76 12.26 -10.21
CA ASN A 157 -8.93 12.00 -8.78
C ASN A 157 -9.49 13.21 -8.00
N GLY A 158 -9.71 14.36 -8.66
CA GLY A 158 -10.25 15.57 -8.04
C GLY A 158 -9.21 16.66 -7.76
N ASP A 159 -7.92 16.38 -7.93
CA ASP A 159 -6.83 17.31 -7.63
C ASP A 159 -6.57 18.35 -8.72
N TRP A 160 -5.65 19.30 -8.46
CA TRP A 160 -5.38 20.41 -9.37
C TRP A 160 -3.90 20.64 -9.66
N LEU A 161 -3.65 21.14 -10.86
CA LEU A 161 -2.38 21.73 -11.26
C LEU A 161 -2.56 23.24 -11.41
N THR A 162 -1.65 23.98 -10.79
CA THR A 162 -1.65 25.45 -10.78
C THR A 162 -0.33 25.98 -11.33
N ILE A 163 -0.34 27.24 -11.78
CA ILE A 163 0.87 28.02 -12.00
C ILE A 163 0.98 29.03 -10.85
N ASP A 164 2.10 28.98 -10.13
CA ASP A 164 2.40 29.91 -9.05
C ASP A 164 2.88 31.25 -9.64
N THR A 165 2.10 32.29 -9.41
CA THR A 165 2.32 33.65 -9.94
C THR A 165 3.05 34.58 -8.98
N THR A 166 3.58 34.07 -7.87
CA THR A 166 4.33 34.89 -6.89
C THR A 166 5.63 35.46 -7.47
N HIS A 167 6.29 34.73 -8.38
CA HIS A 167 7.57 35.16 -8.94
C HIS A 167 7.37 36.31 -9.96
N ALA A 168 8.13 37.39 -9.78
CA ALA A 168 8.02 38.61 -10.60
C ALA A 168 8.44 38.40 -12.06
N ASP A 169 9.40 37.51 -12.32
CA ASP A 169 9.75 37.04 -13.66
C ASP A 169 8.74 35.97 -14.13
N PRO A 170 7.92 36.24 -15.17
CA PRO A 170 6.93 35.29 -15.65
C PRO A 170 7.54 34.00 -16.22
N ALA A 171 8.82 33.97 -16.56
CA ALA A 171 9.52 32.76 -17.03
C ALA A 171 9.90 31.79 -15.90
N ARG A 172 9.75 32.20 -14.64
CA ARG A 172 10.15 31.44 -13.44
C ARG A 172 8.96 31.15 -12.51
N GLN A 173 7.78 30.99 -13.11
CA GLN A 173 6.54 30.67 -12.39
C GLN A 173 6.32 29.15 -12.44
N PRO A 174 6.52 28.42 -11.31
CA PRO A 174 6.48 26.97 -11.29
C PRO A 174 5.07 26.40 -11.41
N VAL A 175 4.99 25.15 -11.87
CA VAL A 175 3.75 24.36 -11.82
C VAL A 175 3.68 23.66 -10.48
N ARG A 176 2.61 23.87 -9.72
CA ARG A 176 2.37 23.23 -8.41
C ARG A 176 1.18 22.27 -8.47
N TYR A 177 1.16 21.33 -7.53
CA TYR A 177 0.09 20.35 -7.37
C TYR A 177 -0.67 20.56 -6.05
N PHE A 178 -1.99 20.47 -6.08
CA PHE A 178 -2.86 20.62 -4.92
C PHE A 178 -3.79 19.41 -4.79
N SER A 179 -3.60 18.64 -3.71
CA SER A 179 -4.45 17.50 -3.34
C SER A 179 -5.68 17.93 -2.52
N HIS A 180 -6.84 17.31 -2.75
CA HIS A 180 -8.03 17.46 -1.89
C HIS A 180 -7.87 16.84 -0.51
N GLU A 181 -7.06 15.79 -0.40
CA GLU A 181 -6.78 15.04 0.84
C GLU A 181 -5.67 15.71 1.65
N LEU A 182 -5.01 16.74 1.09
CA LEU A 182 -3.93 17.48 1.73
C LEU A 182 -2.70 16.59 2.07
N GLU A 183 -2.40 15.64 1.19
CA GLU A 183 -1.34 14.63 1.35
C GLU A 183 -0.02 14.98 0.63
N MET A 184 1.08 14.38 1.11
CA MET A 184 2.43 14.25 0.50
C MET A 184 2.90 15.40 -0.42
N LEU A 185 2.52 15.39 -1.71
CA LEU A 185 3.00 16.38 -2.69
C LEU A 185 2.20 17.69 -2.70
N HIS A 186 1.19 17.83 -1.85
CA HIS A 186 0.35 19.03 -1.78
C HIS A 186 1.19 20.31 -1.61
N GLY A 187 0.96 21.29 -2.49
CA GLY A 187 1.66 22.56 -2.51
C GLY A 187 3.03 22.54 -3.16
N LEU A 188 3.62 21.38 -3.42
CA LEU A 188 4.98 21.29 -3.97
C LEU A 188 5.00 21.63 -5.46
N ALA A 189 6.10 22.26 -5.89
CA ALA A 189 6.36 22.52 -7.29
C ALA A 189 6.80 21.24 -8.02
N LEU A 190 6.04 20.80 -9.02
CA LEU A 190 6.33 19.65 -9.87
C LEU A 190 7.30 19.98 -11.03
N ALA A 191 7.40 21.26 -11.39
CA ALA A 191 8.34 21.75 -12.39
C ALA A 191 8.64 23.23 -12.17
N PRO A 192 9.81 23.72 -12.60
CA PRO A 192 10.20 25.13 -12.46
C PRO A 192 9.37 26.08 -13.34
N ASP A 193 8.74 25.57 -14.40
CA ASP A 193 7.92 26.33 -15.34
C ASP A 193 6.96 25.40 -16.12
N LEU A 194 5.93 25.98 -16.76
CA LEU A 194 4.91 25.25 -17.52
C LEU A 194 5.50 24.49 -18.70
N PHE A 195 6.50 25.04 -19.39
CA PHE A 195 7.08 24.38 -20.55
C PHE A 195 7.92 23.17 -20.13
N THR A 196 8.66 23.27 -19.04
CA THR A 196 9.37 22.13 -18.43
C THR A 196 8.37 21.07 -17.97
N PHE A 197 7.28 21.46 -17.31
CA PHE A 197 6.21 20.54 -16.91
C PHE A 197 5.67 19.74 -18.10
N ILE A 198 5.22 20.43 -19.17
CA ILE A 198 4.69 19.78 -20.38
C ILE A 198 5.76 18.89 -21.02
N THR A 199 7.02 19.32 -21.03
CA THR A 199 8.13 18.54 -21.61
C THR A 199 8.35 17.23 -20.87
N GLN A 200 8.44 17.28 -19.54
CA GLN A 200 8.64 16.10 -18.70
C GLN A 200 7.44 15.16 -18.79
N MET A 201 6.21 15.68 -18.65
CA MET A 201 4.99 14.88 -18.79
C MET A 201 4.87 14.25 -20.18
N SER A 202 5.16 15.00 -21.24
CA SER A 202 5.12 14.45 -22.61
C SER A 202 6.15 13.35 -22.80
N ALA A 203 7.36 13.51 -22.27
CA ALA A 203 8.40 12.49 -22.32
C ALA A 203 7.98 11.19 -21.60
N LEU A 204 7.21 11.32 -20.52
CA LEU A 204 6.63 10.22 -19.75
C LEU A 204 5.33 9.64 -20.36
N GLY A 205 4.90 10.10 -21.53
CA GLY A 205 3.66 9.65 -22.15
C GLY A 205 2.40 10.19 -21.46
N MET A 206 2.51 11.31 -20.73
CA MET A 206 1.46 11.90 -19.91
C MET A 206 0.98 10.98 -18.78
N ALA A 207 1.88 10.15 -18.24
CA ALA A 207 1.57 9.18 -17.19
C ALA A 207 1.34 9.85 -15.82
N GLY A 208 0.26 9.43 -15.15
CA GLY A 208 -0.02 9.73 -13.75
C GLY A 208 -1.11 10.77 -13.55
N THR A 209 -1.94 10.52 -12.54
CA THR A 209 -3.12 11.32 -12.21
C THR A 209 -3.17 11.81 -10.77
N GLU A 210 -2.19 11.43 -9.95
CA GLU A 210 -2.16 11.70 -8.51
C GLU A 210 -0.72 11.66 -7.97
N TRP A 211 -0.54 12.08 -6.71
CA TRP A 211 0.77 12.15 -6.07
C TRP A 211 1.52 10.81 -6.08
N ALA A 212 0.85 9.70 -5.78
CA ALA A 212 1.46 8.37 -5.70
C ALA A 212 2.05 7.92 -7.05
N SER A 213 1.43 8.36 -8.14
CA SER A 213 1.95 8.14 -9.50
C SER A 213 3.22 8.95 -9.74
N TRP A 214 3.20 10.25 -9.41
CA TRP A 214 4.30 11.16 -9.75
C TRP A 214 5.51 11.07 -8.81
N MET A 215 5.35 10.58 -7.59
CA MET A 215 6.48 10.34 -6.68
C MET A 215 7.55 9.41 -7.28
N ARG A 216 7.19 8.59 -8.26
CA ARG A 216 8.12 7.70 -8.98
C ARG A 216 8.97 8.40 -10.02
N PHE A 217 8.54 9.57 -10.48
CA PHE A 217 9.19 10.32 -11.56
C PHE A 217 10.02 11.48 -11.03
N GLY A 218 10.37 11.51 -9.75
CA GLY A 218 11.22 12.52 -9.14
C GLY A 218 12.43 11.93 -8.42
N ASN A 219 13.36 12.78 -8.02
CA ASN A 219 14.57 12.41 -7.27
C ASN A 219 14.43 12.77 -5.77
N GLY A 220 13.21 12.66 -5.23
CA GLY A 220 12.86 13.07 -3.87
C GLY A 220 12.51 14.55 -3.72
N GLN A 221 11.91 14.90 -2.57
CA GLN A 221 11.55 16.27 -2.23
C GLN A 221 12.77 17.07 -1.78
N LYS A 222 12.85 18.33 -2.22
CA LYS A 222 13.82 19.33 -1.72
C LYS A 222 13.08 20.63 -1.45
N ASN A 223 12.97 21.01 -0.17
CA ASN A 223 12.19 22.17 0.27
C ASN A 223 10.74 22.13 -0.26
N ASP A 224 10.30 23.17 -0.98
CA ASP A 224 8.97 23.30 -1.57
C ASP A 224 8.89 22.72 -3.00
N THR A 225 9.86 21.89 -3.40
CA THR A 225 9.96 21.33 -4.76
C THR A 225 10.00 19.80 -4.77
N PHE A 226 9.31 19.23 -5.76
CA PHE A 226 9.39 17.84 -6.16
C PHE A 226 9.42 17.79 -7.70
N TYR A 227 10.54 18.18 -8.30
CA TYR A 227 10.60 18.26 -9.75
C TYR A 227 10.55 16.88 -10.40
N MET A 228 9.60 16.73 -11.32
CA MET A 228 9.54 15.56 -12.18
C MET A 228 10.69 15.57 -13.18
N ASP A 229 11.25 14.39 -13.40
CA ASP A 229 12.41 14.13 -14.24
C ASP A 229 12.22 12.81 -14.98
N ALA A 230 12.03 12.90 -16.30
CA ALA A 230 11.95 11.75 -17.20
C ALA A 230 13.27 10.96 -17.29
N GLY A 231 14.36 11.48 -16.73
CA GLY A 231 15.64 10.81 -16.54
C GLY A 231 15.83 10.13 -15.18
N SER A 232 14.87 10.22 -14.26
CA SER A 232 14.90 9.51 -12.96
C SER A 232 14.87 7.98 -13.15
N GLU A 233 15.30 7.23 -12.14
CA GLU A 233 15.31 5.75 -12.20
C GLU A 233 13.90 5.19 -12.41
N GLY A 234 12.88 5.72 -11.70
CA GLY A 234 11.49 5.30 -11.90
C GLY A 234 10.94 5.66 -13.29
N ALA A 235 11.34 6.81 -13.85
CA ALA A 235 11.00 7.18 -15.22
C ALA A 235 11.64 6.25 -16.25
N LYS A 236 12.92 5.90 -16.10
CA LYS A 236 13.60 4.93 -16.97
C LYS A 236 12.92 3.56 -16.93
N ALA A 237 12.56 3.08 -15.74
CA ALA A 237 11.80 1.84 -15.57
C ALA A 237 10.46 1.90 -16.32
N TRP A 238 9.74 3.02 -16.21
CA TRP A 238 8.48 3.24 -16.93
C TRP A 238 8.62 3.26 -18.44
N LEU A 239 9.60 3.99 -18.96
CA LEU A 239 9.83 4.07 -20.39
C LEU A 239 10.29 2.74 -20.97
N ALA A 240 11.14 1.99 -20.24
CA ALA A 240 11.55 0.64 -20.62
C ALA A 240 10.34 -0.30 -20.66
N TRP A 241 9.46 -0.23 -19.65
CA TRP A 241 8.24 -1.04 -19.59
C TRP A 241 7.29 -0.74 -20.76
N LEU A 242 7.06 0.53 -21.10
CA LEU A 242 6.22 0.94 -22.23
C LEU A 242 6.74 0.40 -23.58
N GLN A 243 8.05 0.35 -23.75
CA GLN A 243 8.71 -0.09 -24.98
C GLN A 243 8.78 -1.61 -25.16
N ARG A 244 8.49 -2.40 -24.11
CA ARG A 244 8.39 -3.87 -24.23
C ARG A 244 7.30 -4.25 -25.24
N ASP A 245 7.56 -5.26 -26.08
CA ASP A 245 6.55 -5.79 -26.99
C ASP A 245 5.62 -6.76 -26.24
N PRO A 246 4.33 -6.44 -26.05
CA PRO A 246 3.40 -7.37 -25.40
C PRO A 246 3.17 -8.65 -26.22
N ALA A 247 3.51 -8.66 -27.51
CA ALA A 247 3.35 -9.81 -28.40
C ALA A 247 4.56 -10.76 -28.41
N GLN A 248 5.66 -10.40 -27.73
CA GLN A 248 6.81 -11.28 -27.51
C GLN A 248 7.07 -11.41 -26.00
N PRO A 249 6.16 -12.05 -25.27
CA PRO A 249 6.39 -12.32 -23.85
C PRO A 249 7.65 -13.15 -23.68
N ASP A 250 8.42 -12.86 -22.63
CA ASP A 250 9.40 -13.82 -22.13
C ASP A 250 8.65 -15.08 -21.68
N ASN A 251 9.32 -16.24 -21.66
CA ASN A 251 8.73 -17.53 -21.29
C ASN A 251 8.06 -17.52 -19.90
N ASP A 252 8.44 -16.57 -19.04
CA ASP A 252 7.89 -16.41 -17.69
C ASP A 252 6.88 -15.28 -17.51
N THR A 253 6.48 -14.65 -18.62
CA THR A 253 5.44 -13.62 -18.63
C THR A 253 4.06 -14.27 -18.65
N PRO A 254 3.13 -13.82 -17.79
CA PRO A 254 1.76 -14.33 -17.79
C PRO A 254 1.06 -14.07 -19.12
N PRO A 255 0.20 -14.99 -19.59
CA PRO A 255 -0.50 -14.81 -20.85
C PRO A 255 -1.40 -13.57 -20.82
N LEU A 256 -1.56 -12.93 -21.98
CA LEU A 256 -2.52 -11.83 -22.14
C LEU A 256 -3.94 -12.37 -21.93
N PRO A 257 -4.79 -11.65 -21.19
CA PRO A 257 -6.16 -12.09 -20.98
C PRO A 257 -6.95 -12.03 -22.29
N VAL A 258 -7.69 -13.10 -22.57
CA VAL A 258 -8.61 -13.13 -23.71
C VAL A 258 -9.94 -12.57 -23.25
N VAL A 259 -10.17 -11.30 -23.50
CA VAL A 259 -11.39 -10.61 -23.08
C VAL A 259 -12.63 -11.22 -23.75
N GLU A 260 -13.71 -11.48 -23.01
CA GLU A 260 -15.00 -11.92 -23.55
C GLU A 260 -15.51 -10.97 -24.65
N ARG A 261 -16.03 -11.52 -25.77
CA ARG A 261 -16.50 -10.70 -26.90
C ARG A 261 -17.86 -11.14 -27.45
N SER A 262 -18.33 -12.33 -27.06
CA SER A 262 -19.55 -12.93 -27.57
C SER A 262 -20.53 -13.33 -26.47
N ALA A 263 -21.78 -13.57 -26.85
CA ALA A 263 -22.77 -14.17 -25.95
C ALA A 263 -22.37 -15.60 -25.52
N ALA A 264 -21.62 -16.31 -26.37
CA ALA A 264 -21.12 -17.65 -26.06
C ALA A 264 -20.04 -17.60 -24.97
N ASP A 265 -19.11 -16.62 -25.01
CA ASP A 265 -18.10 -16.43 -23.96
C ASP A 265 -18.73 -16.15 -22.60
N ARG A 266 -19.76 -15.29 -22.56
CA ARG A 266 -20.52 -15.01 -21.34
C ARG A 266 -21.23 -16.25 -20.82
N ALA A 267 -21.91 -16.98 -21.70
CA ALA A 267 -22.58 -18.22 -21.34
C ALA A 267 -21.60 -19.28 -20.79
N LEU A 268 -20.37 -19.33 -21.32
CA LEU A 268 -19.31 -20.20 -20.82
C LEU A 268 -18.93 -19.83 -19.37
N LEU A 269 -18.67 -18.54 -19.11
CA LEU A 269 -18.30 -18.05 -17.78
C LEU A 269 -19.42 -18.26 -16.76
N ASP A 270 -20.69 -18.00 -17.13
CA ASP A 270 -21.85 -18.22 -16.27
C ASP A 270 -22.06 -19.72 -15.96
N ALA A 271 -21.92 -20.57 -16.98
CA ALA A 271 -22.01 -22.01 -16.80
C ALA A 271 -20.90 -22.55 -15.88
N ALA A 272 -19.66 -22.05 -16.03
CA ALA A 272 -18.55 -22.43 -15.16
C ALA A 272 -18.80 -21.99 -13.71
N ARG A 273 -19.27 -20.75 -13.50
CA ARG A 273 -19.60 -20.21 -12.17
C ARG A 273 -20.69 -21.01 -11.47
N THR A 274 -21.67 -21.50 -12.21
CA THR A 274 -22.80 -22.28 -11.69
C THR A 274 -22.54 -23.79 -11.67
N ASP A 275 -21.32 -24.23 -11.96
CA ASP A 275 -20.90 -25.64 -12.01
C ASP A 275 -21.73 -26.50 -12.99
N SER A 276 -22.14 -25.92 -14.12
CA SER A 276 -22.98 -26.56 -15.13
C SER A 276 -22.18 -27.11 -16.31
N LEU A 277 -21.86 -28.40 -16.28
CA LEU A 277 -21.15 -29.08 -17.39
C LEU A 277 -21.92 -28.98 -18.72
N VAL A 278 -23.25 -29.14 -18.69
CA VAL A 278 -24.10 -29.01 -19.88
C VAL A 278 -24.04 -27.60 -20.47
N GLY A 279 -24.02 -26.57 -19.61
CA GLY A 279 -23.89 -25.19 -20.05
C GLY A 279 -22.54 -24.91 -20.71
N ILE A 280 -21.45 -25.47 -20.16
CA ILE A 280 -20.11 -25.39 -20.76
C ILE A 280 -20.12 -25.99 -22.16
N GLU A 281 -20.68 -27.19 -22.33
CA GLU A 281 -20.71 -27.85 -23.64
C GLU A 281 -21.51 -27.07 -24.67
N ALA A 282 -22.67 -26.53 -24.28
CA ALA A 282 -23.48 -25.70 -25.16
C ALA A 282 -22.75 -24.42 -25.57
N ALA A 283 -22.05 -23.75 -24.64
CA ALA A 283 -21.29 -22.53 -24.92
C ALA A 283 -20.09 -22.80 -25.85
N LEU A 284 -19.34 -23.87 -25.60
CA LEU A 284 -18.22 -24.28 -26.46
C LEU A 284 -18.69 -24.65 -27.88
N LEU A 285 -19.82 -25.35 -28.01
CA LEU A 285 -20.44 -25.65 -29.31
C LEU A 285 -20.89 -24.38 -30.04
N ALA A 286 -21.30 -23.34 -29.30
CA ALA A 286 -21.65 -22.04 -29.84
C ALA A 286 -20.42 -21.17 -30.20
N GLY A 287 -19.19 -21.69 -30.02
CA GLY A 287 -17.95 -21.02 -30.40
C GLY A 287 -17.34 -20.14 -29.30
N ALA A 288 -17.67 -20.39 -28.03
CA ALA A 288 -17.02 -19.70 -26.91
C ALA A 288 -15.50 -19.99 -26.88
N VAL A 289 -14.72 -18.97 -26.54
CA VAL A 289 -13.27 -19.12 -26.35
C VAL A 289 -13.00 -19.64 -24.92
N PRO A 290 -12.38 -20.82 -24.74
CA PRO A 290 -12.26 -21.46 -23.42
C PRO A 290 -11.56 -20.60 -22.35
N ASP A 291 -10.50 -19.89 -22.75
CA ASP A 291 -9.68 -19.05 -21.86
C ASP A 291 -10.20 -17.61 -21.78
N CYS A 292 -11.47 -17.36 -22.17
CA CYS A 292 -12.03 -16.03 -22.06
C CYS A 292 -12.08 -15.58 -20.59
N THR A 293 -11.80 -14.30 -20.36
CA THR A 293 -11.93 -13.63 -19.08
C THR A 293 -13.00 -12.55 -19.17
N PRO A 294 -13.69 -12.24 -18.06
CA PRO A 294 -14.77 -11.27 -18.07
C PRO A 294 -14.29 -9.82 -18.32
N ASP A 295 -15.01 -9.01 -19.14
CA ASP A 295 -14.64 -7.62 -19.55
C ASP A 295 -15.46 -6.50 -18.90
N SER A 296 -16.70 -6.80 -18.51
CA SER A 296 -17.75 -5.79 -18.37
C SER A 296 -17.73 -5.02 -17.04
N ASP A 297 -18.26 -3.79 -17.05
CA ASP A 297 -18.49 -2.96 -15.84
C ASP A 297 -19.26 -3.73 -14.75
N TRP A 298 -20.09 -4.71 -15.15
CA TRP A 298 -20.80 -5.65 -14.29
C TRP A 298 -19.88 -6.45 -13.34
N LEU A 299 -18.65 -6.77 -13.75
CA LEU A 299 -17.69 -7.49 -12.90
C LEU A 299 -17.09 -6.61 -11.82
N SER A 300 -16.85 -5.33 -12.13
CA SER A 300 -16.44 -4.36 -11.12
C SER A 300 -17.44 -4.28 -9.96
N GLU A 301 -18.71 -4.64 -10.22
CA GLU A 301 -19.79 -4.68 -9.23
C GLU A 301 -20.03 -6.07 -8.58
N HIS A 302 -19.56 -7.18 -9.17
CA HIS A 302 -20.01 -8.55 -8.80
C HIS A 302 -18.92 -9.65 -8.69
N ILE A 303 -17.63 -9.36 -8.89
CA ILE A 303 -16.55 -10.32 -8.55
C ILE A 303 -15.75 -9.89 -7.33
N ALA A 304 -15.38 -10.86 -6.50
CA ALA A 304 -14.38 -10.65 -5.48
C ALA A 304 -13.04 -10.30 -6.14
N THR A 305 -12.27 -9.44 -5.48
CA THR A 305 -10.99 -8.91 -5.99
C THR A 305 -9.97 -10.00 -6.35
N ASP A 306 -10.07 -11.19 -5.76
CA ASP A 306 -9.21 -12.35 -6.02
C ASP A 306 -9.65 -13.20 -7.25
N GLN A 307 -10.71 -12.78 -7.95
CA GLN A 307 -11.22 -13.46 -9.16
C GLN A 307 -10.94 -12.69 -10.45
N GLU A 308 -10.16 -11.62 -10.38
CA GLU A 308 -9.67 -10.95 -11.57
C GLU A 308 -8.94 -11.96 -12.47
N PHE A 309 -9.24 -11.95 -13.77
CA PHE A 309 -8.74 -12.92 -14.75
C PHE A 309 -9.22 -14.38 -14.61
N ALA A 310 -10.22 -14.66 -13.78
CA ALA A 310 -10.78 -16.01 -13.69
C ALA A 310 -11.42 -16.43 -15.03
N THR A 311 -10.91 -17.52 -15.60
CA THR A 311 -11.47 -18.19 -16.78
C THR A 311 -12.42 -19.31 -16.36
N ALA A 312 -13.06 -19.97 -17.32
CA ALA A 312 -13.91 -21.13 -17.05
C ALA A 312 -13.18 -22.23 -16.26
N ILE A 313 -11.89 -22.48 -16.54
CA ILE A 313 -11.12 -23.53 -15.83
C ILE A 313 -10.85 -23.16 -14.38
N ASN A 314 -10.69 -21.86 -14.06
CA ASN A 314 -10.56 -21.39 -12.69
C ASN A 314 -11.85 -21.66 -11.91
N TYR A 315 -13.02 -21.37 -12.48
CA TYR A 315 -14.29 -21.66 -11.81
C TYR A 315 -14.53 -23.17 -11.63
N ALA A 316 -14.25 -23.99 -12.65
CA ALA A 316 -14.30 -25.44 -12.53
C ALA A 316 -13.39 -25.96 -11.40
N THR A 317 -12.21 -25.37 -11.25
CA THR A 317 -11.25 -25.70 -10.20
C THR A 317 -11.73 -25.30 -8.81
N ARG A 318 -12.41 -24.16 -8.65
CA ARG A 318 -13.03 -23.75 -7.37
C ARG A 318 -14.10 -24.73 -6.91
N HIS A 319 -14.83 -25.31 -7.87
CA HIS A 319 -15.84 -26.35 -7.61
C HIS A 319 -15.25 -27.75 -7.42
N ASP A 320 -13.92 -27.88 -7.48
CA ASP A 320 -13.22 -29.18 -7.40
C ASP A 320 -13.70 -30.18 -8.48
N ASN A 321 -14.16 -29.67 -9.63
CA ASN A 321 -14.81 -30.45 -10.69
C ASN A 321 -13.82 -30.84 -11.79
N THR A 322 -13.04 -31.90 -11.54
CA THR A 322 -12.01 -32.39 -12.48
C THR A 322 -12.56 -32.81 -13.84
N ALA A 323 -13.81 -33.29 -13.93
CA ALA A 323 -14.44 -33.63 -15.21
C ALA A 323 -14.69 -32.38 -16.07
N MET A 324 -15.10 -31.27 -15.46
CA MET A 324 -15.25 -30.00 -16.15
C MET A 324 -13.90 -29.42 -16.58
N ILE A 325 -12.87 -29.53 -15.72
CA ILE A 325 -11.49 -29.15 -16.06
C ILE A 325 -11.02 -29.93 -17.31
N GLU A 326 -11.17 -31.25 -17.31
CA GLU A 326 -10.80 -32.11 -18.44
C GLU A 326 -11.54 -31.72 -19.73
N ARG A 327 -12.84 -31.39 -19.63
CA ARG A 327 -13.64 -30.96 -20.77
C ARG A 327 -13.15 -29.65 -21.37
N LEU A 328 -12.79 -28.68 -20.53
CA LEU A 328 -12.25 -27.39 -20.95
C LEU A 328 -10.88 -27.54 -21.60
N LEU A 329 -10.00 -28.38 -21.05
CA LEU A 329 -8.69 -28.70 -21.65
C LEU A 329 -8.85 -29.31 -23.05
N LYS A 330 -9.78 -30.26 -23.23
CA LYS A 330 -10.10 -30.84 -24.55
C LYS A 330 -10.60 -29.79 -25.55
N ALA A 331 -11.20 -28.71 -25.06
CA ALA A 331 -11.66 -27.60 -25.89
C ALA A 331 -10.56 -26.56 -26.19
N GLY A 332 -9.35 -26.73 -25.64
CA GLY A 332 -8.21 -25.85 -25.86
C GLY A 332 -7.94 -24.84 -24.75
N ALA A 333 -8.57 -24.98 -23.58
CA ALA A 333 -8.19 -24.18 -22.40
C ALA A 333 -6.77 -24.54 -21.93
N THR A 334 -6.10 -23.59 -21.27
CA THR A 334 -4.80 -23.83 -20.63
C THR A 334 -4.92 -23.94 -19.11
N LEU A 335 -4.04 -24.71 -18.46
CA LEU A 335 -3.88 -24.70 -16.98
C LEU A 335 -3.05 -23.51 -16.50
N ASN A 336 -2.27 -22.93 -17.41
CA ASN A 336 -1.32 -21.86 -17.13
C ASN A 336 -1.93 -20.54 -17.58
N THR A 337 -3.13 -20.26 -17.07
CA THR A 337 -3.82 -19.00 -17.29
C THR A 337 -3.15 -17.89 -16.49
N ARG A 338 -3.59 -16.66 -16.74
CA ARG A 338 -3.10 -15.48 -16.03
C ARG A 338 -3.37 -15.55 -14.51
N LEU A 339 -4.57 -15.93 -14.10
CA LEU A 339 -4.85 -16.40 -12.74
C LEU A 339 -4.57 -17.90 -12.68
N LEU A 340 -3.36 -18.31 -12.30
CA LEU A 340 -2.96 -19.72 -12.35
C LEU A 340 -4.01 -20.66 -11.76
N THR A 341 -4.33 -21.72 -12.51
CA THR A 341 -5.29 -22.74 -12.06
C THR A 341 -4.82 -23.39 -10.76
N LEU A 342 -3.50 -23.58 -10.59
CA LEU A 342 -2.95 -24.16 -9.37
C LEU A 342 -3.10 -23.23 -8.14
N ASN A 343 -2.95 -21.91 -8.27
CA ASN A 343 -3.28 -20.95 -7.20
C ASN A 343 -4.74 -21.10 -6.74
N THR A 344 -5.64 -21.31 -7.70
CA THR A 344 -7.06 -21.52 -7.40
C THR A 344 -7.28 -22.85 -6.66
N ALA A 345 -6.59 -23.91 -7.10
CA ALA A 345 -6.73 -25.24 -6.51
C ALA A 345 -6.20 -25.31 -5.07
N VAL A 346 -5.05 -24.72 -4.76
CA VAL A 346 -4.51 -24.76 -3.38
C VAL A 346 -5.40 -24.01 -2.38
N LYS A 347 -6.07 -22.95 -2.83
CA LYS A 347 -7.00 -22.16 -2.01
C LYS A 347 -8.32 -22.88 -1.74
N HIS A 348 -8.86 -23.55 -2.74
CA HIS A 348 -10.27 -23.97 -2.73
C HIS A 348 -10.49 -25.46 -2.98
N GLY A 349 -9.59 -26.14 -3.69
CA GLY A 349 -9.73 -27.53 -4.10
C GLY A 349 -9.19 -28.54 -3.08
N THR A 350 -9.26 -29.80 -3.47
CA THR A 350 -8.73 -30.94 -2.70
C THR A 350 -7.29 -31.26 -3.07
N LEU A 351 -6.60 -32.04 -2.22
CA LEU A 351 -5.29 -32.61 -2.52
C LEU A 351 -5.29 -33.41 -3.84
N ALA A 352 -6.38 -34.13 -4.11
CA ALA A 352 -6.54 -34.91 -5.34
C ALA A 352 -6.50 -34.01 -6.58
N THR A 353 -7.25 -32.90 -6.57
CA THR A 353 -7.25 -31.92 -7.66
C THR A 353 -5.91 -31.24 -7.83
N VAL A 354 -5.22 -30.87 -6.74
CA VAL A 354 -3.86 -30.30 -6.80
C VAL A 354 -2.88 -31.27 -7.47
N ARG A 355 -2.84 -32.54 -7.02
CA ARG A 355 -1.98 -33.57 -7.63
C ARG A 355 -2.34 -33.83 -9.08
N TRP A 356 -3.64 -33.84 -9.40
CA TRP A 356 -4.11 -34.02 -10.76
C TRP A 356 -3.64 -32.89 -11.66
N LEU A 357 -3.79 -31.63 -11.24
CA LEU A 357 -3.35 -30.46 -12.01
C LEU A 357 -1.84 -30.47 -12.26
N ILE A 358 -1.04 -30.78 -11.23
CA ILE A 358 0.41 -30.94 -11.35
C ILE A 358 0.75 -32.01 -12.39
N ALA A 359 0.12 -33.18 -12.31
CA ALA A 359 0.35 -34.28 -13.26
C ALA A 359 -0.04 -33.93 -14.70
N HIS A 360 -0.91 -32.95 -14.91
CA HIS A 360 -1.34 -32.46 -16.23
C HIS A 360 -0.57 -31.20 -16.68
N GLY A 361 0.52 -30.84 -16.00
CA GLY A 361 1.40 -29.75 -16.43
C GLY A 361 0.97 -28.36 -15.97
N ALA A 362 0.18 -28.27 -14.90
CA ALA A 362 -0.06 -26.99 -14.24
C ALA A 362 1.25 -26.43 -13.68
N ARG A 363 1.47 -25.14 -13.92
CA ARG A 363 2.62 -24.39 -13.45
C ARG A 363 2.60 -24.31 -11.92
N VAL A 364 3.71 -24.73 -11.30
CA VAL A 364 3.87 -24.83 -9.84
C VAL A 364 4.36 -23.55 -9.18
N ASN A 365 5.15 -22.77 -9.91
CA ASN A 365 5.64 -21.46 -9.49
C ASN A 365 4.78 -20.35 -10.09
N GLY A 366 4.67 -19.21 -9.42
CA GLY A 366 3.99 -18.05 -10.00
C GLY A 366 4.74 -17.49 -11.21
N TRP A 367 4.08 -16.66 -12.00
CA TRP A 367 4.74 -15.88 -13.05
C TRP A 367 5.75 -14.89 -12.47
N THR A 368 6.68 -14.43 -13.30
CA THR A 368 7.52 -13.27 -12.95
C THR A 368 6.62 -12.09 -12.60
N ASN A 369 6.85 -11.46 -11.44
CA ASN A 369 6.03 -10.39 -10.88
C ASN A 369 4.56 -10.80 -10.61
N GLN A 370 4.30 -12.09 -10.40
CA GLN A 370 3.06 -12.52 -9.77
C GLN A 370 3.19 -12.40 -8.26
N ARG A 371 2.31 -11.60 -7.67
CA ARG A 371 2.24 -11.35 -6.23
C ARG A 371 2.18 -12.62 -5.37
N TYR A 372 1.29 -13.53 -5.72
CA TYR A 372 1.03 -14.74 -4.94
C TYR A 372 1.33 -15.97 -5.78
N TRP A 373 2.29 -16.79 -5.36
CA TRP A 373 2.57 -18.08 -5.96
C TRP A 373 1.68 -19.16 -5.32
N PRO A 374 1.50 -20.34 -5.94
CA PRO A 374 0.74 -21.43 -5.32
C PRO A 374 1.24 -21.78 -3.91
N LEU A 375 2.56 -21.75 -3.69
CA LEU A 375 3.16 -21.95 -2.36
C LEU A 375 2.71 -20.87 -1.34
N HIS A 376 2.74 -19.59 -1.75
CA HIS A 376 2.27 -18.47 -0.92
C HIS A 376 0.79 -18.65 -0.53
N ASP A 377 -0.05 -18.91 -1.52
CA ASP A 377 -1.49 -19.06 -1.32
C ASP A 377 -1.81 -20.24 -0.40
N LEU A 378 -1.13 -21.38 -0.56
CA LEU A 378 -1.30 -22.53 0.32
C LEU A 378 -0.98 -22.18 1.78
N VAL A 379 0.23 -21.65 2.02
CA VAL A 379 0.72 -21.41 3.38
C VAL A 379 -0.09 -20.32 4.08
N VAL A 380 -0.41 -19.22 3.38
CA VAL A 380 -1.12 -18.08 3.97
C VAL A 380 -2.61 -18.38 4.17
N THR A 381 -3.27 -19.02 3.21
CA THR A 381 -4.73 -19.20 3.28
C THR A 381 -5.15 -20.48 3.98
N ARG A 382 -4.39 -21.58 3.82
CA ARG A 382 -4.78 -22.91 4.34
C ARG A 382 -4.03 -23.31 5.59
N GLY A 383 -2.80 -22.82 5.80
CA GLY A 383 -1.99 -23.15 6.98
C GLY A 383 -2.69 -22.87 8.31
N PRO A 384 -3.24 -21.66 8.55
CA PRO A 384 -3.98 -21.35 9.77
C PRO A 384 -5.25 -22.20 9.94
N ILE A 385 -5.94 -22.49 8.85
CA ILE A 385 -7.17 -23.30 8.83
C ILE A 385 -6.86 -24.76 9.19
N ALA A 386 -5.77 -25.31 8.66
CA ALA A 386 -5.35 -26.69 8.90
C ALA A 386 -4.87 -26.94 10.34
N ALA A 387 -4.43 -25.87 11.03
CA ALA A 387 -4.12 -25.92 12.45
C ALA A 387 -5.36 -26.02 13.35
N MET A 388 -6.55 -25.70 12.83
CA MET A 388 -7.82 -25.82 13.55
C MET A 388 -8.49 -27.17 13.29
N THR A 389 -9.08 -27.76 14.32
CA THR A 389 -10.05 -28.84 14.12
C THR A 389 -11.23 -28.34 13.30
N ARG A 390 -11.90 -29.23 12.58
CA ARG A 390 -13.11 -28.91 11.81
C ARG A 390 -14.17 -28.17 12.65
N ALA A 391 -14.33 -28.54 13.92
CA ALA A 391 -15.26 -27.87 14.84
C ALA A 391 -14.82 -26.45 15.19
N GLN A 392 -13.53 -26.22 15.48
CA GLN A 392 -12.98 -24.89 15.73
C GLN A 392 -13.09 -24.02 14.49
N TYR A 393 -12.80 -24.55 13.30
CA TYR A 393 -12.95 -23.81 12.06
C TYR A 393 -14.42 -23.45 11.78
N ARG A 394 -15.36 -24.36 12.04
CA ARG A 394 -16.81 -24.05 11.97
C ARG A 394 -17.17 -22.89 12.91
N GLN A 395 -16.70 -22.91 14.14
CA GLN A 395 -16.98 -21.84 15.10
C GLN A 395 -16.36 -20.51 14.64
N HIS A 396 -15.11 -20.53 14.20
CA HIS A 396 -14.43 -19.35 13.64
C HIS A 396 -15.20 -18.74 12.47
N LEU A 397 -15.72 -19.57 11.56
CA LEU A 397 -16.56 -19.12 10.46
C LEU A 397 -17.85 -18.47 10.99
N ILE A 398 -18.56 -19.10 11.93
CA ILE A 398 -19.78 -18.54 12.54
C ILE A 398 -19.51 -17.19 13.20
N ASP A 399 -18.46 -17.08 14.01
CA ASP A 399 -18.09 -15.85 14.71
C ASP A 399 -17.76 -14.72 13.71
N SER A 400 -17.15 -15.06 12.57
CA SER A 400 -16.83 -14.11 11.52
C SER A 400 -18.05 -13.63 10.71
N THR A 401 -19.19 -14.33 10.75
CA THR A 401 -20.32 -14.04 9.85
C THR A 401 -21.25 -12.92 10.36
N SER A 402 -20.95 -12.29 11.51
CA SER A 402 -21.70 -11.16 12.11
C SER A 402 -23.22 -11.25 11.90
N ILE A 403 -23.83 -12.37 12.31
CA ILE A 403 -25.28 -12.55 12.23
C ILE A 403 -25.90 -11.70 13.36
N GLY A 404 -26.65 -10.66 13.01
CA GLY A 404 -27.36 -9.83 14.00
C GLY A 404 -28.25 -10.66 14.93
N SER A 405 -28.52 -10.16 16.14
CA SER A 405 -29.34 -10.88 17.12
C SER A 405 -30.82 -10.88 16.70
N LEU A 406 -31.38 -12.08 16.50
CA LEU A 406 -32.82 -12.24 16.28
C LEU A 406 -33.63 -11.85 17.53
N ASP A 407 -33.05 -12.01 18.72
CA ASP A 407 -33.71 -11.73 20.01
C ASP A 407 -33.95 -10.23 20.21
N SER A 408 -33.05 -9.37 19.71
CA SER A 408 -33.27 -7.92 19.78
C SER A 408 -34.47 -7.47 18.95
N LEU A 409 -34.71 -8.10 17.79
CA LEU A 409 -35.86 -7.78 16.94
C LEU A 409 -37.17 -8.26 17.56
N ASP A 410 -37.17 -9.39 18.28
CA ASP A 410 -38.35 -9.88 18.99
C ASP A 410 -38.79 -8.93 20.11
N ALA A 411 -37.84 -8.41 20.90
CA ALA A 411 -38.13 -7.39 21.90
C ALA A 411 -38.70 -6.11 21.26
N MET A 412 -38.14 -5.66 20.13
CA MET A 412 -38.60 -4.48 19.41
C MET A 412 -40.02 -4.65 18.83
N ILE A 413 -40.36 -5.85 18.32
CA ILE A 413 -41.71 -6.17 17.85
C ILE A 413 -42.73 -6.06 18.99
N VAL A 414 -42.38 -6.54 20.19
CA VAL A 414 -43.26 -6.48 21.37
C VAL A 414 -43.46 -5.04 21.85
N GLN A 415 -42.40 -4.22 21.83
CA GLN A 415 -42.43 -2.83 22.33
C GLN A 415 -43.03 -1.81 21.34
N ALA A 416 -43.21 -2.18 20.08
CA ALA A 416 -43.69 -1.27 19.04
C ALA A 416 -45.16 -0.84 19.26
N LYS A 417 -45.36 0.48 19.40
CA LYS A 417 -46.65 1.09 19.77
C LYS A 417 -47.70 1.06 18.66
N ASP A 418 -47.28 1.02 17.40
CA ASP A 418 -48.17 1.03 16.23
C ASP A 418 -47.96 -0.21 15.33
N ALA A 419 -48.94 -0.46 14.46
CA ALA A 419 -48.96 -1.64 13.59
C ALA A 419 -47.94 -1.55 12.44
N GLN A 420 -47.63 -0.35 11.96
CA GLN A 420 -46.72 -0.13 10.84
C GLN A 420 -45.27 -0.40 11.25
N THR A 421 -44.87 0.08 12.43
CA THR A 421 -43.56 -0.20 13.04
C THR A 421 -43.39 -1.69 13.35
N ARG A 422 -44.45 -2.36 13.87
CA ARG A 422 -44.44 -3.82 14.07
C ARG A 422 -44.20 -4.60 12.78
N GLU A 423 -44.83 -4.20 11.68
CA GLU A 423 -44.63 -4.88 10.40
C GLU A 423 -43.23 -4.63 9.83
N ARG A 424 -42.67 -3.43 9.99
CA ARG A 424 -41.27 -3.14 9.63
C ARG A 424 -40.29 -4.04 10.39
N TYR A 425 -40.47 -4.23 11.69
CA TYR A 425 -39.61 -5.13 12.47
C TYR A 425 -39.80 -6.60 12.10
N ARG A 426 -41.03 -7.04 11.78
CA ARG A 426 -41.27 -8.40 11.27
C ARG A 426 -40.60 -8.63 9.91
N ALA A 427 -40.67 -7.65 9.00
CA ALA A 427 -39.99 -7.71 7.72
C ALA A 427 -38.47 -7.77 7.89
N ALA A 428 -37.90 -6.94 8.77
CA ALA A 428 -36.48 -6.98 9.13
C ALA A 428 -36.07 -8.34 9.73
N LYS A 429 -36.90 -8.94 10.59
CA LYS A 429 -36.66 -10.27 11.15
C LYS A 429 -36.63 -11.35 10.06
N ARG A 430 -37.58 -11.35 9.11
CA ARG A 430 -37.59 -12.31 7.99
C ARG A 430 -36.33 -12.18 7.14
N ALA A 431 -35.92 -10.94 6.83
CA ALA A 431 -34.70 -10.68 6.07
C ALA A 431 -33.44 -11.18 6.82
N LEU A 432 -33.34 -10.92 8.12
CA LEU A 432 -32.24 -11.40 8.95
C LEU A 432 -32.22 -12.94 9.07
N GLN A 433 -33.39 -13.57 9.16
CA GLN A 433 -33.51 -15.03 9.16
C GLN A 433 -33.04 -15.64 7.83
N GLN A 434 -33.41 -15.05 6.70
CA GLN A 434 -32.94 -15.50 5.39
C GLN A 434 -31.42 -15.33 5.26
N ALA A 435 -30.89 -14.15 5.62
CA ALA A 435 -29.45 -13.90 5.62
C ALA A 435 -28.69 -14.88 6.53
N SER A 436 -29.25 -15.23 7.70
CA SER A 436 -28.67 -16.23 8.59
C SER A 436 -28.65 -17.64 7.98
N GLN A 437 -29.71 -18.03 7.27
CA GLN A 437 -29.76 -19.33 6.57
C GLN A 437 -28.74 -19.39 5.43
N GLU A 438 -28.57 -18.30 4.68
CA GLU A 438 -27.57 -18.18 3.62
C GLU A 438 -26.15 -18.21 4.19
N ALA A 439 -25.91 -17.51 5.30
CA ALA A 439 -24.65 -17.56 6.04
C ALA A 439 -24.30 -18.98 6.50
N VAL A 440 -25.26 -19.74 7.06
CA VAL A 440 -25.03 -21.13 7.47
C VAL A 440 -24.69 -22.03 6.27
N LYS A 441 -25.34 -21.83 5.12
CA LYS A 441 -25.01 -22.57 3.89
C LYS A 441 -23.60 -22.26 3.40
N ASP A 442 -23.16 -21.00 3.49
CA ASP A 442 -21.79 -20.60 3.17
C ASP A 442 -20.77 -21.25 4.12
N VAL A 443 -21.06 -21.24 5.43
CA VAL A 443 -20.25 -21.93 6.45
C VAL A 443 -20.10 -23.41 6.12
N ASP A 444 -21.21 -24.11 5.84
CA ASP A 444 -21.19 -25.53 5.48
C ASP A 444 -20.45 -25.76 4.14
N GLY A 445 -20.54 -24.81 3.20
CA GLY A 445 -19.74 -24.78 1.97
C GLY A 445 -18.24 -24.74 2.24
N LYS A 446 -17.76 -23.75 2.98
CA LYS A 446 -16.34 -23.60 3.35
C LYS A 446 -15.82 -24.80 4.16
N LEU A 447 -16.68 -25.35 5.02
CA LEU A 447 -16.34 -26.51 5.84
C LEU A 447 -16.14 -27.79 5.01
N ARG A 448 -16.79 -27.94 3.85
CA ARG A 448 -16.55 -29.08 2.94
C ARG A 448 -15.10 -29.14 2.48
N ASN A 449 -14.48 -27.98 2.28
CA ASN A 449 -13.10 -27.87 1.80
C ASN A 449 -12.12 -27.61 2.95
N HIS A 450 -12.48 -27.93 4.21
CA HIS A 450 -11.52 -27.91 5.33
C HIS A 450 -10.46 -28.99 5.13
N LEU A 451 -9.18 -28.63 5.23
CA LEU A 451 -8.07 -29.57 5.25
C LEU A 451 -7.67 -29.82 6.69
N ASN A 452 -7.40 -31.08 7.03
CA ASN A 452 -6.66 -31.37 8.26
C ASN A 452 -5.17 -31.04 8.07
N LEU A 453 -4.40 -31.04 9.17
CA LEU A 453 -2.98 -30.74 9.12
C LEU A 453 -2.19 -31.66 8.18
N GLN A 454 -2.50 -32.96 8.15
CA GLN A 454 -1.81 -33.91 7.28
C GLN A 454 -2.08 -33.60 5.80
N ASP A 455 -3.34 -33.41 5.41
CA ASP A 455 -3.69 -33.09 4.01
C ASP A 455 -3.03 -31.78 3.55
N TYR A 456 -2.90 -30.80 4.45
CA TYR A 456 -2.18 -29.56 4.18
C TYR A 456 -0.68 -29.79 3.94
N LEU A 457 -0.03 -30.62 4.77
CA LEU A 457 1.38 -30.95 4.59
C LEU A 457 1.60 -31.79 3.34
N ASP A 458 0.74 -32.76 3.05
CA ASP A 458 0.79 -33.56 1.82
C ASP A 458 0.61 -32.70 0.56
N MET A 459 -0.20 -31.62 0.65
CA MET A 459 -0.38 -30.65 -0.43
C MET A 459 0.87 -29.79 -0.60
N LEU A 460 1.50 -29.37 0.50
CA LEU A 460 2.75 -28.63 0.50
C LEU A 460 3.88 -29.46 -0.11
N GLU A 461 4.03 -30.72 0.31
CA GLU A 461 5.00 -31.67 -0.25
C GLU A 461 4.74 -31.90 -1.74
N ALA A 462 3.48 -32.07 -2.16
CA ALA A 462 3.15 -32.24 -3.58
C ALA A 462 3.60 -31.05 -4.45
N LEU A 463 3.50 -29.81 -3.96
CA LEU A 463 4.01 -28.64 -4.66
C LEU A 463 5.54 -28.66 -4.74
N LEU A 464 6.21 -28.94 -3.62
CA LEU A 464 7.68 -28.92 -3.54
C LEU A 464 8.31 -30.06 -4.35
N ASP A 465 7.75 -31.27 -4.30
CA ASP A 465 8.13 -32.42 -5.13
C ASP A 465 8.01 -32.11 -6.63
N ALA A 466 7.05 -31.27 -7.00
CA ALA A 466 6.82 -30.83 -8.37
C ALA A 466 7.71 -29.65 -8.79
N GLY A 467 8.63 -29.20 -7.93
CA GLY A 467 9.58 -28.12 -8.22
C GLY A 467 9.11 -26.72 -7.84
N ALA A 468 8.14 -26.59 -6.93
CA ALA A 468 7.87 -25.30 -6.31
C ALA A 468 9.12 -24.81 -5.56
N ASP A 469 9.48 -23.55 -5.76
CA ASP A 469 10.64 -22.94 -5.11
C ASP A 469 10.37 -22.80 -3.60
N PRO A 470 11.11 -23.51 -2.72
CA PRO A 470 10.92 -23.41 -1.28
C PRO A 470 11.26 -22.01 -0.74
N ASP A 471 12.07 -21.23 -1.48
CA ASP A 471 12.48 -19.86 -1.16
C ASP A 471 11.70 -18.82 -1.96
N ALA A 472 10.55 -19.18 -2.53
CA ALA A 472 9.65 -18.24 -3.18
C ALA A 472 9.39 -17.04 -2.25
N ARG A 473 9.63 -15.85 -2.81
CA ARG A 473 9.60 -14.58 -2.10
C ARG A 473 8.29 -13.86 -2.32
N TRP A 474 7.69 -13.39 -1.23
CA TRP A 474 6.60 -12.41 -1.26
C TRP A 474 7.10 -11.04 -1.75
N ASP A 475 6.18 -10.10 -1.98
CA ASP A 475 6.48 -8.71 -2.41
C ASP A 475 7.54 -8.00 -1.54
N ASN A 476 7.55 -8.27 -0.23
CA ASN A 476 8.52 -7.67 0.70
C ASN A 476 9.78 -8.55 0.87
N GLY A 477 9.99 -9.56 0.04
CA GLY A 477 11.11 -10.50 0.13
C GLY A 477 10.97 -11.58 1.19
N THR A 478 9.87 -11.62 1.97
CA THR A 478 9.63 -12.67 2.98
C THR A 478 9.41 -14.02 2.30
N THR A 479 10.11 -15.07 2.74
CA THR A 479 9.88 -16.45 2.29
C THR A 479 8.82 -17.15 3.14
N MET A 480 8.24 -18.23 2.62
CA MET A 480 7.26 -19.02 3.37
C MET A 480 7.85 -19.74 4.58
N LEU A 481 9.18 -19.87 4.66
CA LEU A 481 9.87 -20.35 5.86
C LEU A 481 9.73 -19.35 7.02
N GLY A 482 9.84 -18.05 6.72
CA GLY A 482 9.61 -16.97 7.68
C GLY A 482 8.14 -16.86 8.12
N TRP A 483 7.20 -17.02 7.20
CA TRP A 483 5.76 -16.89 7.48
C TRP A 483 5.13 -18.14 8.12
N GLY A 484 5.49 -19.33 7.64
CA GLY A 484 4.85 -20.59 8.00
C GLY A 484 4.97 -20.98 9.48
N GLY A 485 4.05 -21.82 9.94
CA GLY A 485 4.13 -22.45 11.26
C GLY A 485 5.25 -23.51 11.36
N VAL A 486 5.40 -24.12 12.53
CA VAL A 486 6.46 -25.11 12.80
C VAL A 486 6.44 -26.27 11.80
N ALA A 487 5.27 -26.86 11.55
CA ALA A 487 5.15 -28.01 10.64
C ALA A 487 5.53 -27.63 9.19
N THR A 488 5.05 -26.48 8.72
CA THR A 488 5.44 -25.90 7.42
C THR A 488 6.95 -25.69 7.33
N ALA A 489 7.57 -25.13 8.38
CA ALA A 489 9.00 -24.87 8.41
C ALA A 489 9.83 -26.17 8.31
N ARG A 490 9.39 -27.26 8.97
CA ARG A 490 10.06 -28.56 8.85
C ARG A 490 10.04 -29.09 7.42
N VAL A 491 8.90 -29.02 6.74
CA VAL A 491 8.75 -29.47 5.35
C VAL A 491 9.61 -28.59 4.43
N LEU A 492 9.50 -27.26 4.52
CA LEU A 492 10.30 -26.35 3.69
C LEU A 492 11.81 -26.55 3.84
N LEU A 493 12.30 -26.72 5.07
CA LEU A 493 13.72 -27.02 5.33
C LEU A 493 14.14 -28.37 4.77
N ALA A 494 13.28 -29.39 4.86
CA ALA A 494 13.54 -30.71 4.27
C ALA A 494 13.66 -30.64 2.73
N HIS A 495 12.99 -29.68 2.11
CA HIS A 495 13.08 -29.38 0.67
C HIS A 495 14.12 -28.30 0.32
N GLY A 496 14.99 -27.92 1.26
CA GLY A 496 16.15 -27.07 0.98
C GLY A 496 15.91 -25.56 1.06
N ALA A 497 14.83 -25.11 1.70
CA ALA A 497 14.63 -23.68 2.00
C ALA A 497 15.83 -23.10 2.77
N ASP A 498 16.28 -21.90 2.38
CA ASP A 498 17.35 -21.18 3.07
C ASP A 498 16.86 -20.60 4.41
N PRO A 499 17.34 -21.09 5.57
CA PRO A 499 16.97 -20.56 6.88
C PRO A 499 17.47 -19.13 7.13
N ASN A 500 18.37 -18.62 6.28
CA ASN A 500 18.98 -17.30 6.36
C ASN A 500 18.49 -16.34 5.26
N ALA A 501 17.46 -16.72 4.50
CA ALA A 501 16.87 -15.87 3.48
C ALA A 501 16.45 -14.51 4.10
N ARG A 502 16.84 -13.40 3.47
CA ARG A 502 16.57 -12.05 3.98
C ARG A 502 15.47 -11.36 3.19
N ASP A 503 14.52 -10.76 3.92
CA ASP A 503 13.51 -9.87 3.33
C ASP A 503 14.11 -8.48 2.99
N ILE A 504 13.28 -7.54 2.51
CA ILE A 504 13.72 -6.18 2.15
C ILE A 504 14.31 -5.38 3.32
N HIS A 505 13.98 -5.76 4.56
CA HIS A 505 14.49 -5.16 5.79
C HIS A 505 15.71 -5.91 6.34
N GLY A 506 16.20 -6.93 5.63
CA GLY A 506 17.30 -7.77 6.08
C GLY A 506 16.91 -8.82 7.12
N THR A 507 15.62 -8.96 7.42
CA THR A 507 15.07 -9.89 8.42
C THR A 507 15.16 -11.32 7.91
N THR A 508 15.64 -12.24 8.76
CA THR A 508 15.66 -13.69 8.47
C THR A 508 14.45 -14.41 9.08
N PRO A 509 14.08 -15.64 8.62
CA PRO A 509 13.03 -16.44 9.24
C PRO A 509 13.13 -16.59 10.77
N LEU A 510 14.34 -16.55 11.32
CA LEU A 510 14.55 -16.67 12.77
C LEU A 510 14.08 -15.42 13.55
N HIS A 511 14.13 -14.24 12.94
CA HIS A 511 13.62 -13.01 13.57
C HIS A 511 12.10 -13.03 13.73
N THR A 512 11.36 -13.71 12.85
CA THR A 512 9.89 -13.78 12.89
C THR A 512 9.37 -15.03 13.62
N ALA A 513 10.25 -15.78 14.30
CA ALA A 513 9.87 -17.02 14.98
C ALA A 513 9.03 -16.75 16.23
N SER A 514 7.76 -17.14 16.20
CA SER A 514 6.79 -16.86 17.27
C SER A 514 6.81 -17.86 18.43
N THR A 515 7.51 -18.97 18.30
CA THR A 515 7.58 -20.03 19.32
C THR A 515 8.99 -20.58 19.45
N GLY A 516 9.34 -21.05 20.65
CA GLY A 516 10.62 -21.70 20.89
C GLY A 516 10.80 -22.98 20.08
N GLU A 517 9.72 -23.68 19.69
CA GLU A 517 9.83 -24.82 18.79
C GLU A 517 10.22 -24.39 17.38
N LYS A 518 9.62 -23.32 16.84
CA LYS A 518 10.01 -22.77 15.53
C LYS A 518 11.48 -22.33 15.55
N VAL A 519 11.93 -21.67 16.63
CA VAL A 519 13.35 -21.34 16.84
C VAL A 519 14.23 -22.59 16.74
N ARG A 520 13.92 -23.65 17.48
CA ARG A 520 14.71 -24.90 17.47
C ARG A 520 14.75 -25.54 16.08
N VAL A 521 13.63 -25.53 15.35
CA VAL A 521 13.55 -26.06 13.97
C VAL A 521 14.45 -25.26 13.03
N LEU A 522 14.36 -23.93 13.07
CA LEU A 522 15.16 -23.07 12.19
C LEU A 522 16.66 -23.16 12.49
N VAL A 523 17.05 -23.16 13.78
CA VAL A 523 18.46 -23.32 14.18
C VAL A 523 18.99 -24.70 13.79
N ALA A 524 18.21 -25.76 13.98
CA ALA A 524 18.58 -27.11 13.52
C ALA A 524 18.70 -27.18 11.98
N GLY A 525 17.94 -26.35 11.26
CA GLY A 525 18.03 -26.17 9.81
C GLY A 525 19.23 -25.33 9.34
N GLY A 526 20.00 -24.72 10.25
CA GLY A 526 21.17 -23.90 9.91
C GLY A 526 20.95 -22.38 9.95
N ALA A 527 19.88 -21.90 10.60
CA ALA A 527 19.69 -20.47 10.83
C ALA A 527 20.83 -19.88 11.70
N ASP A 528 21.39 -18.75 11.27
CA ASP A 528 22.32 -17.97 12.08
C ASP A 528 21.57 -17.34 13.26
N ILE A 529 21.85 -17.88 14.46
CA ILE A 529 21.21 -17.47 15.71
C ILE A 529 21.46 -16.01 16.09
N ASN A 530 22.55 -15.42 15.55
CA ASN A 530 22.95 -14.04 15.79
C ASN A 530 22.92 -13.21 14.50
N ALA A 531 22.11 -13.62 13.52
CA ALA A 531 21.88 -12.84 12.31
C ALA A 531 21.50 -11.40 12.65
N GLN A 532 21.88 -10.45 11.80
CA GLN A 532 21.61 -9.04 12.02
C GLN A 532 20.73 -8.54 10.88
N ALA A 533 19.54 -8.04 11.24
CA ALA A 533 18.70 -7.31 10.31
C ALA A 533 19.42 -6.02 9.91
N ILE A 534 19.64 -5.86 8.60
CA ILE A 534 20.24 -4.65 8.01
C ILE A 534 19.40 -4.36 6.78
N ALA A 535 18.56 -3.33 6.86
CA ALA A 535 17.79 -2.88 5.72
C ALA A 535 18.71 -2.30 4.63
N GLN A 536 18.27 -2.39 3.37
CA GLN A 536 19.05 -1.85 2.25
C GLN A 536 19.05 -0.32 2.22
N ASN A 537 18.00 0.30 2.76
CA ASN A 537 17.91 1.74 2.94
C ASN A 537 18.43 2.13 4.34
N PRO A 538 19.41 3.04 4.47
CA PRO A 538 19.89 3.53 5.77
C PRO A 538 18.79 4.12 6.68
N ASP A 539 17.67 4.57 6.11
CA ASP A 539 16.55 5.15 6.85
C ASP A 539 15.54 4.09 7.36
N ASP A 540 15.62 2.83 6.88
CA ASP A 540 14.77 1.72 7.35
C ASP A 540 15.36 1.12 8.64
N SER A 541 14.69 1.41 9.75
CA SER A 541 15.21 1.36 11.13
C SER A 541 15.23 -0.01 11.82
N LEU A 542 15.25 -1.12 11.07
CA LEU A 542 15.28 -2.46 11.67
C LEU A 542 16.73 -2.97 11.76
N HIS A 543 17.30 -2.87 12.96
CA HIS A 543 18.72 -3.11 13.22
C HIS A 543 18.99 -4.22 14.25
N TYR A 544 18.02 -5.06 14.55
CA TYR A 544 18.08 -6.02 15.66
C TYR A 544 18.54 -7.43 15.25
N THR A 545 18.92 -8.23 16.26
CA THR A 545 19.12 -9.70 16.17
C THR A 545 17.82 -10.46 16.40
N PRO A 546 17.75 -11.80 16.15
CA PRO A 546 16.58 -12.59 16.49
C PRO A 546 16.18 -12.51 17.96
N LEU A 547 17.15 -12.49 18.88
CA LEU A 547 16.89 -12.33 20.31
C LEU A 547 16.25 -10.97 20.61
N GLN A 548 16.79 -9.90 20.05
CA GLN A 548 16.26 -8.54 20.25
C GLN A 548 14.86 -8.38 19.64
N SER A 549 14.61 -8.98 18.47
CA SER A 549 13.27 -9.04 17.88
C SER A 549 12.27 -9.78 18.77
N ALA A 550 12.70 -10.89 19.37
CA ALA A 550 11.86 -11.66 20.29
C ALA A 550 11.60 -10.91 21.61
N LEU A 551 12.57 -10.15 22.13
CA LEU A 551 12.40 -9.30 23.32
C LEU A 551 11.38 -8.19 23.11
N LEU A 552 11.32 -7.64 21.89
CA LEU A 552 10.37 -6.58 21.51
C LEU A 552 8.93 -7.09 21.37
N SER A 553 8.75 -8.32 20.84
CA SER A 553 7.44 -8.81 20.39
C SER A 553 6.82 -9.94 21.23
N HIS A 554 7.57 -10.54 22.16
CA HIS A 554 7.14 -11.72 22.93
C HIS A 554 7.34 -11.59 24.44
N THR A 555 6.73 -12.52 25.18
CA THR A 555 6.87 -12.66 26.64
C THR A 555 7.49 -14.01 27.00
N LEU A 556 7.88 -14.19 28.27
CA LEU A 556 8.48 -15.45 28.76
C LEU A 556 7.49 -16.60 28.99
N ALA A 557 6.22 -16.44 28.60
CA ALA A 557 5.20 -17.46 28.84
C ALA A 557 5.27 -18.62 27.83
N GLY A 558 4.98 -19.84 28.30
CA GLY A 558 4.85 -21.03 27.46
C GLY A 558 6.12 -21.39 26.69
N ASN A 559 5.96 -21.78 25.43
CA ASN A 559 7.07 -22.10 24.52
C ASN A 559 7.67 -20.82 23.92
N SER A 560 8.29 -20.00 24.78
CA SER A 560 8.82 -18.69 24.41
C SER A 560 9.99 -18.79 23.42
N PRO A 561 10.03 -17.97 22.35
CA PRO A 561 11.21 -17.90 21.48
C PRO A 561 12.43 -17.32 22.20
N ILE A 562 12.23 -16.45 23.20
CA ILE A 562 13.32 -15.81 23.96
C ILE A 562 14.13 -16.85 24.72
N THR A 563 13.45 -17.75 25.44
CA THR A 563 14.13 -18.81 26.20
C THR A 563 14.85 -19.79 25.28
N ALA A 564 14.20 -20.21 24.20
CA ALA A 564 14.81 -21.11 23.23
C ALA A 564 16.06 -20.51 22.56
N LEU A 565 16.02 -19.23 22.18
CA LEU A 565 17.18 -18.53 21.60
C LEU A 565 18.35 -18.51 22.60
N LEU A 566 18.10 -18.17 23.86
CA LEU A 566 19.14 -18.16 24.90
C LEU A 566 19.67 -19.57 25.22
N GLU A 567 18.82 -20.59 25.24
CA GLU A 567 19.21 -22.01 25.41
C GLU A 567 20.12 -22.50 24.28
N LEU A 568 19.86 -22.04 23.06
CA LEU A 568 20.62 -22.42 21.86
C LEU A 568 21.87 -21.56 21.63
N GLY A 569 22.17 -20.60 22.52
CA GLY A 569 23.40 -19.82 22.47
C GLY A 569 23.30 -18.47 21.74
N ALA A 570 22.11 -17.88 21.65
CA ALA A 570 21.96 -16.49 21.21
C ALA A 570 22.77 -15.55 22.13
N ASP A 571 23.58 -14.68 21.53
CA ASP A 571 24.45 -13.77 22.25
C ASP A 571 23.67 -12.52 22.70
N ALA A 572 23.29 -12.50 23.97
CA ALA A 572 22.59 -11.36 24.57
C ALA A 572 23.45 -10.08 24.63
N THR A 573 24.77 -10.19 24.55
CA THR A 573 25.70 -9.06 24.62
C THR A 573 25.92 -8.38 23.26
N ARG A 574 25.48 -9.03 22.17
CA ARG A 574 25.60 -8.48 20.83
C ARG A 574 24.68 -7.26 20.67
N ASN A 575 25.27 -6.15 20.25
CA ASN A 575 24.51 -4.94 19.95
C ASN A 575 23.80 -5.05 18.60
N ALA A 576 22.67 -4.33 18.49
CA ALA A 576 22.01 -4.00 17.25
C ALA A 576 22.93 -3.18 16.32
N ALA A 577 22.58 -3.07 15.04
CA ALA A 577 23.37 -2.33 14.04
C ALA A 577 23.51 -0.84 14.35
N ASP A 578 22.53 -0.26 15.03
CA ASP A 578 22.59 1.12 15.52
C ASP A 578 23.44 1.28 16.80
N GLY A 579 23.89 0.18 17.40
CA GLY A 579 24.67 0.14 18.63
C GLY A 579 23.86 -0.10 19.90
N ARG A 580 22.53 -0.27 19.84
CA ARG A 580 21.69 -0.54 21.01
C ARG A 580 21.95 -1.93 21.58
N SER A 581 21.93 -2.03 22.90
CA SER A 581 22.07 -3.29 23.63
C SER A 581 20.74 -4.07 23.70
N SER A 582 20.78 -5.36 24.03
CA SER A 582 19.56 -6.17 24.19
C SER A 582 18.60 -5.65 25.29
N LEU A 583 19.11 -4.92 26.29
CA LEU A 583 18.27 -4.27 27.31
C LEU A 583 17.34 -3.21 26.71
N ALA A 584 17.73 -2.56 25.61
CA ALA A 584 16.93 -1.54 24.94
C ALA A 584 15.61 -2.07 24.35
N TYR A 585 15.51 -3.38 24.15
CA TYR A 585 14.35 -4.04 23.54
C TYR A 585 13.44 -4.73 24.57
N CYS A 586 13.70 -4.56 25.87
CA CYS A 586 12.90 -5.15 26.93
C CYS A 586 11.84 -4.17 27.45
N PHE A 587 10.56 -4.57 27.47
CA PHE A 587 9.44 -3.73 27.97
C PHE A 587 8.72 -4.33 29.18
N GLN A 588 9.34 -5.31 29.83
CA GLN A 588 8.81 -5.97 31.02
C GLN A 588 9.93 -6.19 32.05
N PRO A 589 9.66 -6.02 33.37
CA PRO A 589 10.67 -6.20 34.41
C PRO A 589 11.35 -7.57 34.36
N GLU A 590 10.61 -8.61 34.03
CA GLU A 590 11.10 -9.99 33.96
C GLU A 590 12.13 -10.17 32.82
N LEU A 591 11.90 -9.54 31.67
CA LEU A 591 12.81 -9.54 30.52
C LEU A 591 14.09 -8.79 30.84
N VAL A 592 13.98 -7.61 31.45
CA VAL A 592 15.14 -6.82 31.88
C VAL A 592 15.99 -7.63 32.86
N ARG A 593 15.39 -8.25 33.88
CA ARG A 593 16.11 -9.11 34.83
C ARG A 593 16.80 -10.30 34.15
N LEU A 594 16.12 -10.94 33.21
CA LEU A 594 16.68 -12.06 32.45
C LEU A 594 17.90 -11.63 31.65
N ILE A 595 17.84 -10.52 30.92
CA ILE A 595 18.96 -10.03 30.12
C ILE A 595 20.09 -9.47 31.00
N MET A 596 19.77 -8.79 32.10
CA MET A 596 20.78 -8.39 33.10
C MET A 596 21.54 -9.59 33.67
N SER A 597 20.89 -10.75 33.84
CA SER A 597 21.56 -11.97 34.29
C SER A 597 22.62 -12.49 33.31
N LYS A 598 22.64 -11.97 32.06
CA LYS A 598 23.67 -12.23 31.05
C LYS A 598 24.85 -11.25 31.12
N GLY A 599 24.89 -10.38 32.14
CA GLY A 599 26.01 -9.47 32.40
C GLY A 599 25.87 -8.08 31.79
N LEU A 600 24.68 -7.70 31.29
CA LEU A 600 24.43 -6.37 30.76
C LEU A 600 24.08 -5.39 31.89
N ASP A 601 24.71 -4.21 31.88
CA ASP A 601 24.48 -3.14 32.83
C ASP A 601 23.29 -2.25 32.39
N PRO A 602 22.22 -2.10 33.20
CA PRO A 602 21.09 -1.23 32.88
C PRO A 602 21.43 0.27 32.90
N LEU A 603 22.58 0.66 33.46
CA LEU A 603 23.06 2.04 33.45
C LEU A 603 23.92 2.37 32.23
N ALA A 604 24.27 1.38 31.40
CA ALA A 604 25.04 1.61 30.19
C ALA A 604 24.25 2.46 29.18
N LEU A 605 24.90 3.51 28.68
CA LEU A 605 24.31 4.40 27.70
C LEU A 605 24.16 3.70 26.34
N GLN A 606 23.04 3.98 25.70
CA GLN A 606 22.69 3.59 24.35
C GLN A 606 23.17 4.67 23.36
N PRO A 607 23.14 4.42 22.05
CA PRO A 607 23.51 5.40 21.03
C PRO A 607 22.86 6.77 21.25
N GLY A 608 23.64 7.84 21.10
CA GLY A 608 23.19 9.20 21.38
C GLY A 608 23.09 9.55 22.86
N GLU A 609 23.91 8.93 23.73
CA GLU A 609 23.94 9.15 25.18
C GLU A 609 22.59 8.86 25.87
N GLN A 610 21.78 7.99 25.27
CA GLN A 610 20.44 7.68 25.76
C GLN A 610 20.47 6.65 26.90
N THR A 611 19.69 6.86 27.95
CA THR A 611 19.41 5.82 28.98
C THR A 611 18.24 4.92 28.55
N LEU A 612 18.01 3.80 29.25
CA LEU A 612 16.84 2.96 28.97
C LEU A 612 15.50 3.69 29.14
N LEU A 613 15.44 4.78 29.92
CA LEU A 613 14.26 5.64 30.01
C LEU A 613 13.96 6.33 28.67
N HIS A 614 14.99 6.78 27.94
CA HIS A 614 14.82 7.42 26.64
C HIS A 614 14.33 6.42 25.58
N ASN A 615 14.67 5.14 25.69
CA ASN A 615 14.19 4.12 24.76
C ASN A 615 12.66 3.91 24.83
N LEU A 616 12.03 4.22 25.97
CA LEU A 616 10.58 4.19 26.11
C LEU A 616 9.86 5.13 25.14
N THR A 617 10.57 6.08 24.52
CA THR A 617 10.00 7.04 23.57
C THR A 617 10.33 6.71 22.11
N ALA A 618 11.29 5.82 21.87
CA ALA A 618 11.75 5.45 20.52
C ALA A 618 10.99 4.26 19.92
N HIS A 619 10.62 3.28 20.75
CA HIS A 619 9.97 2.04 20.31
C HIS A 619 8.61 1.78 20.98
N HIS A 620 8.27 2.58 22.00
CA HIS A 620 7.01 2.50 22.73
C HIS A 620 6.43 3.92 22.84
N TRP A 621 5.13 4.05 23.03
CA TRP A 621 4.57 5.33 23.49
C TRP A 621 4.98 5.57 24.93
N LEU A 622 5.14 6.84 25.32
CA LEU A 622 5.41 7.21 26.72
C LEU A 622 4.44 6.52 27.68
N PRO A 623 4.87 6.14 28.89
CA PRO A 623 4.00 5.48 29.85
C PRO A 623 2.74 6.30 30.13
N ARG A 624 1.59 5.70 29.88
CA ARG A 624 0.28 6.34 30.05
C ARG A 624 -0.23 6.08 31.46
N HIS A 625 -0.70 7.13 32.12
CA HIS A 625 -1.18 7.01 33.50
C HIS A 625 -2.37 6.03 33.63
N THR A 626 -3.18 5.86 32.58
CA THR A 626 -4.34 4.94 32.54
C THR A 626 -3.94 3.48 32.38
N PHE A 627 -2.66 3.18 32.14
CA PHE A 627 -2.15 1.83 31.90
C PHE A 627 -1.19 1.43 33.04
N PRO A 628 -1.68 0.81 34.13
CA PRO A 628 -0.88 0.50 35.31
C PRO A 628 0.41 -0.29 35.04
N LYS A 629 0.42 -1.13 33.99
CA LYS A 629 1.60 -1.91 33.59
C LYS A 629 2.73 -1.02 33.04
N GLU A 630 2.41 0.02 32.29
CA GLU A 630 3.41 0.95 31.74
C GLU A 630 4.01 1.81 32.85
N VAL A 631 3.16 2.28 33.76
CA VAL A 631 3.57 3.02 34.96
C VAL A 631 4.49 2.17 35.83
N ALA A 632 4.10 0.92 36.10
CA ALA A 632 4.93 -0.02 36.86
C ALA A 632 6.27 -0.33 36.18
N PHE A 633 6.31 -0.35 34.84
CA PHE A 633 7.56 -0.55 34.11
C PHE A 633 8.49 0.67 34.22
N LEU A 634 7.95 1.89 34.13
CA LEU A 634 8.70 3.12 34.41
C LEU A 634 9.28 3.11 35.84
N ASP A 635 8.44 2.81 36.83
CA ASP A 635 8.87 2.73 38.23
C ASP A 635 9.95 1.67 38.45
N PHE A 636 9.84 0.54 37.76
CA PHE A 636 10.86 -0.49 37.76
C PHE A 636 12.19 0.02 37.19
N LEU A 637 12.20 0.71 36.05
CA LEU A 637 13.43 1.28 35.48
C LEU A 637 14.08 2.31 36.42
N LEU A 638 13.28 3.17 37.05
CA LEU A 638 13.78 4.11 38.06
C LEU A 638 14.37 3.39 39.28
N SER A 639 13.76 2.27 39.69
CA SER A 639 14.28 1.45 40.79
C SER A 639 15.65 0.81 40.49
N LEU A 640 16.07 0.76 39.23
CA LEU A 640 17.42 0.34 38.82
C LEU A 640 18.48 1.45 39.01
N GLY A 641 18.08 2.65 39.46
CA GLY A 641 18.97 3.79 39.65
C GLY A 641 19.17 4.66 38.42
N ILE A 642 18.33 4.51 37.38
CA ILE A 642 18.40 5.36 36.19
C ILE A 642 17.84 6.74 36.54
N ASP A 643 18.65 7.78 36.33
CA ASP A 643 18.24 9.16 36.59
C ASP A 643 17.15 9.60 35.61
N ILE A 644 16.00 10.01 36.14
CA ILE A 644 14.88 10.56 35.38
C ILE A 644 15.24 11.87 34.66
N ASN A 645 16.28 12.55 35.13
CA ASN A 645 16.82 13.80 34.59
C ASN A 645 18.06 13.60 33.72
N ALA A 646 18.44 12.36 33.42
CA ALA A 646 19.52 12.08 32.49
C ALA A 646 19.28 12.77 31.15
N ARG A 647 20.35 13.31 30.57
CA ARG A 647 20.32 14.04 29.30
C ARG A 647 20.93 13.19 28.20
N ASP A 648 20.27 13.12 27.06
CA ASP A 648 20.83 12.53 25.85
C ASP A 648 21.80 13.49 25.13
N ALA A 649 22.32 13.09 23.97
CA ALA A 649 23.27 13.86 23.17
C ALA A 649 22.68 15.19 22.63
N ARG A 650 21.35 15.36 22.65
CA ARG A 650 20.67 16.63 22.35
C ARG A 650 20.42 17.46 23.61
N GLY A 651 20.87 16.99 24.77
CA GLY A 651 20.64 17.61 26.06
C GLY A 651 19.22 17.40 26.59
N ARG A 652 18.42 16.55 25.94
CA ARG A 652 17.01 16.33 26.26
C ARG A 652 16.86 15.26 27.34
N THR A 653 15.85 15.44 28.18
CA THR A 653 15.45 14.47 29.22
C THR A 653 14.17 13.74 28.81
N LEU A 654 13.78 12.70 29.54
CA LEU A 654 12.48 12.02 29.33
C LEU A 654 11.30 13.00 29.33
N LEU A 655 11.35 14.05 30.17
CA LEU A 655 10.31 15.08 30.23
C LEU A 655 10.22 15.93 28.95
N HIS A 656 11.33 16.16 28.24
CA HIS A 656 11.32 16.86 26.95
C HIS A 656 10.58 16.03 25.89
N TYR A 657 10.82 14.72 25.85
CA TYR A 657 10.10 13.81 24.96
C TYR A 657 8.63 13.64 25.38
N ALA A 658 8.37 13.56 26.68
CA ALA A 658 7.02 13.56 27.24
C ALA A 658 6.19 14.77 26.77
N ALA A 659 6.84 15.91 26.64
CA ALA A 659 6.22 17.14 26.17
C ALA A 659 5.96 17.21 24.67
N GLU A 660 6.88 16.70 23.85
CA GLU A 660 6.79 16.75 22.38
C GLU A 660 5.70 15.81 21.82
N GLN A 661 5.43 14.71 22.51
CA GLN A 661 4.50 13.66 22.08
C GLN A 661 3.06 13.87 22.60
N GLU A 662 2.76 15.01 23.23
CA GLU A 662 1.40 15.34 23.68
C GLU A 662 0.52 15.74 22.49
N SER A 663 -0.33 14.83 22.05
CA SER A 663 -1.43 15.12 21.12
C SER A 663 -2.60 15.77 21.85
N ASN A 664 -3.28 16.73 21.22
CA ASN A 664 -4.44 17.50 21.73
C ASN A 664 -5.69 16.68 22.17
N ASP A 665 -5.60 15.36 22.30
CA ASP A 665 -6.70 14.53 22.79
C ASP A 665 -6.74 14.60 24.33
N GLU A 666 -7.92 14.85 24.91
CA GLU A 666 -8.19 15.22 26.31
C GLU A 666 -7.83 14.13 27.35
N SER A 667 -7.07 13.11 26.97
CA SER A 667 -6.53 12.11 27.87
C SER A 667 -5.36 12.68 28.69
N THR A 668 -5.36 12.41 30.00
CA THR A 668 -4.45 13.00 30.99
C THR A 668 -2.98 13.03 30.56
N PRO A 669 -2.28 14.15 30.81
CA PRO A 669 -0.95 14.38 30.25
C PRO A 669 0.14 13.45 30.81
N ASN A 670 0.90 12.85 29.89
CA ASN A 670 2.07 12.02 30.17
C ASN A 670 3.18 12.80 30.90
N TYR A 671 3.29 14.11 30.69
CA TYR A 671 4.26 14.94 31.43
C TYR A 671 4.00 14.94 32.95
N ALA A 672 2.73 14.82 33.39
CA ALA A 672 2.39 14.83 34.82
C ALA A 672 2.92 13.58 35.54
N LEU A 673 2.88 12.43 34.86
CA LEU A 673 3.40 11.17 35.37
C LEU A 673 4.91 11.24 35.63
N VAL A 674 5.64 11.88 34.70
CA VAL A 674 7.10 12.04 34.74
C VAL A 674 7.50 13.09 35.78
N LEU A 675 6.75 14.20 35.90
CA LEU A 675 6.94 15.21 36.96
C LEU A 675 6.72 14.62 38.36
N ALA A 676 5.69 13.78 38.54
CA ALA A 676 5.38 13.13 39.82
C ALA A 676 6.52 12.21 40.32
N ARG A 677 7.44 11.83 39.42
CA ARG A 677 8.62 10.99 39.71
C ARG A 677 9.92 11.80 39.84
N GLY A 678 9.82 13.13 39.93
CA GLY A 678 10.97 14.01 40.21
C GLY A 678 11.68 14.54 38.97
N ALA A 679 11.02 14.55 37.81
CA ALA A 679 11.59 15.19 36.63
C ALA A 679 11.66 16.72 36.79
N ASP A 680 12.82 17.28 36.44
CA ASP A 680 13.13 18.69 36.53
C ASP A 680 12.75 19.41 35.23
N LYS A 681 11.69 20.22 35.32
CA LYS A 681 11.19 21.06 34.22
C LYS A 681 12.09 22.24 33.87
N THR A 682 13.12 22.53 34.66
CA THR A 682 14.04 23.66 34.46
C THR A 682 15.23 23.32 33.55
N ILE A 683 15.50 22.02 33.34
CA ILE A 683 16.57 21.56 32.47
C ILE A 683 16.31 22.03 31.03
N LYS A 684 17.37 22.49 30.38
CA LYS A 684 17.36 22.93 28.98
C LYS A 684 18.02 21.90 28.09
N ASP A 685 17.46 21.73 26.90
CA ASP A 685 18.15 21.03 25.82
C ASP A 685 19.34 21.85 25.29
N ASN A 686 20.09 21.28 24.34
CA ASN A 686 21.27 21.93 23.78
C ASN A 686 20.92 23.15 22.89
N ASP A 687 19.65 23.31 22.50
CA ASP A 687 19.13 24.51 21.84
C ASP A 687 18.72 25.59 22.85
N GLY A 688 18.88 25.33 24.15
CA GLY A 688 18.51 26.24 25.24
C GLY A 688 17.01 26.29 25.53
N LYS A 689 16.20 25.41 24.93
CA LYS A 689 14.76 25.34 25.14
C LYS A 689 14.47 24.57 26.43
N ARG A 690 13.55 25.08 27.24
CA ARG A 690 12.96 24.31 28.35
C ARG A 690 11.78 23.50 27.82
N VAL A 691 11.34 22.52 28.60
CA VAL A 691 10.16 21.70 28.32
C VAL A 691 8.93 22.55 27.96
N VAL A 692 8.67 23.65 28.68
CA VAL A 692 7.54 24.57 28.40
C VAL A 692 7.63 25.26 27.05
N ASP A 693 8.85 25.44 26.52
CA ASP A 693 9.10 26.10 25.25
C ASP A 693 8.82 25.17 24.05
N LEU A 694 8.63 23.87 24.28
CA LEU A 694 8.27 22.87 23.25
C LEU A 694 6.76 22.79 22.95
N PHE A 695 5.90 23.36 23.80
CA PHE A 695 4.44 23.32 23.61
C PHE A 695 3.91 24.44 22.73
N ALA A 696 2.92 24.12 21.88
CA ALA A 696 2.15 25.12 21.16
C ALA A 696 1.51 26.14 22.12
N ALA A 697 1.44 27.42 21.70
CA ALA A 697 0.86 28.48 22.53
C ALA A 697 -0.61 28.24 22.90
N SER A 698 -1.32 27.42 22.11
CA SER A 698 -2.70 26.97 22.32
C SER A 698 -2.88 26.07 23.56
N LEU A 699 -1.84 25.36 24.01
CA LEU A 699 -1.89 24.44 25.15
C LEU A 699 -1.65 25.15 26.49
N GLN A 700 -2.54 26.09 26.83
CA GLN A 700 -2.38 26.99 27.98
C GLN A 700 -2.31 26.26 29.33
N THR A 701 -3.13 25.21 29.54
CA THR A 701 -3.16 24.41 30.77
C THR A 701 -1.82 23.69 30.99
N VAL A 702 -1.27 23.11 29.93
CA VAL A 702 0.01 22.40 29.96
C VAL A 702 1.17 23.37 30.23
N ARG A 703 1.18 24.50 29.52
CA ARG A 703 2.17 25.56 29.73
C ARG A 703 2.10 26.14 31.14
N ALA A 704 0.92 26.21 31.76
CA ALA A 704 0.76 26.66 33.14
C ALA A 704 1.36 25.67 34.15
N ALA A 705 1.19 24.36 33.93
CA ALA A 705 1.79 23.33 34.79
C ALA A 705 3.34 23.29 34.72
N LEU A 706 3.89 23.66 33.56
CA LEU A 706 5.33 23.60 33.27
C LEU A 706 6.08 24.93 33.43
N ARG A 707 5.38 26.04 33.69
CA ARG A 707 5.97 27.28 34.23
C ARG A 707 6.31 27.11 35.70
#